data_AF-A0A197K1Q8-F1
#
_entry.id   AF-A0A197K1Q8-F1
#
_cell.length_a   1.000
_cell.length_b   1.000
_cell.length_c   1.000
_cell.angle_alpha   90.00
_cell.angle_beta   90.00
_cell.angle_gamma   90.00
#
_symmetry.space_group_name_H-M   'P 1'
#
loop_
_entity.id
_entity.type
_entity.pdbx_description
1 polymer ?
#
loop_
_entity_poly.entity_id
_entity_poly.type
_entity_poly.pdbx_seq_one_letter_code
_entity_poly.pdbx_strand_id
1 'polypeptide(L)'
;MAVTSQLAFLGAAAAFVLLLIAMFDQIKTPLKFIYSCFLKPLSKNGDVSTPQGRLEAFYKDQAEIFDDTRSALLRGRHTGLALVAAQLKEQLKVSGTDKAPVWVDLGGGTGWNIEQMNSYFPINKFERVYLVDLCPSLCRVARERFQALGWSNVVVLCEDALNGSFPGIDNPDGKFDVITMSYSLSMMDSYYSVVDRIYELLEPKHGILGVSDFYASNNIIKTDTHGVENYQCNWFTRTFWTIWFSFDHVYLHSSRREYLEHKFEVKKVINGRNHMIIPYLVQIPYYVWVGQRKRSELQQSPIAQLKASAPDSPSSVGSSRTLVGANQSASTRAMIDKQVEARYGRKLSQWRLAYNPTLPCHTQFRSYIYAFTWEDPRIDLEVLNIQKDDVMFVITSAGDNALEYALKGQPSRIHCVDMNPCQNHLLELKLAGINNLNYSEFWQMFGEGRHQDFRRILIDQLSPSLSSTALQFWFKNRSTFDDCFYETGYSGLALRLFKWLLRIKGLTKTAEEISTTEDIRVQEQLWENVVKPSTLPEWLVRWVLSHPAFLWNALGVPINQMKLILDEGNAVQYIYDTLDSIMNRSLFKNDQYFYNLVVNRKYTRESCPSYLSEEGFQSLKTQKSTDAMLLHTKSIIEVLGSLQDGELTKAVLMDHMDWFDPKDAEEEIKEVSRAIRSGGMVLWRSAGRKPWYNALFEKYGFDVQPVGIRVPGSGVSIDRVNMYASCYKAIKK
;
A
#
# COMPACT_ATOMS: atom_id res chain seq x y z
N MET A 1 46.65 9.76 50.16
CA MET A 1 46.25 10.07 48.77
C MET A 1 46.75 9.06 47.72
N ALA A 2 47.87 8.36 47.91
CA ALA A 2 48.35 7.37 46.92
C ALA A 2 47.58 6.02 46.92
N VAL A 3 47.05 5.58 48.07
CA VAL A 3 46.34 4.29 48.20
C VAL A 3 44.93 4.35 47.58
N THR A 4 44.26 5.51 47.67
CA THR A 4 42.93 5.74 47.10
C THR A 4 42.94 5.79 45.57
N SER A 5 44.03 6.23 44.93
CA SER A 5 44.13 6.22 43.45
C SER A 5 44.38 4.82 42.90
N GLN A 6 45.14 3.99 43.60
CA GLN A 6 45.37 2.58 43.20
C GLN A 6 44.11 1.74 43.30
N LEU A 7 43.30 1.92 44.35
CA LEU A 7 42.00 1.24 44.49
C LEU A 7 40.98 1.68 43.42
N ALA A 8 40.96 2.96 43.07
CA ALA A 8 40.11 3.46 41.98
C ALA A 8 40.55 2.92 40.60
N PHE A 9 41.85 2.81 40.36
CA PHE A 9 42.39 2.24 39.13
C PHE A 9 42.11 0.74 39.01
N LEU A 10 42.26 -0.01 40.11
CA LEU A 10 41.90 -1.44 40.18
C LEU A 10 40.39 -1.65 39.99
N GLY A 11 39.55 -0.79 40.59
CA GLY A 11 38.10 -0.83 40.40
C GLY A 11 37.68 -0.53 38.95
N ALA A 12 38.29 0.47 38.31
CA ALA A 12 38.05 0.80 36.91
C ALA A 12 38.54 -0.31 35.96
N ALA A 13 39.70 -0.92 36.24
CA ALA A 13 40.22 -2.03 35.46
C ALA A 13 39.33 -3.28 35.59
N ALA A 14 38.85 -3.59 36.80
CA ALA A 14 37.92 -4.70 37.04
C ALA A 14 36.57 -4.45 36.35
N ALA A 15 36.04 -3.22 36.41
CA ALA A 15 34.82 -2.84 35.70
C ALA A 15 35.00 -2.92 34.18
N PHE A 16 36.16 -2.52 33.65
CA PHE A 16 36.48 -2.63 32.23
C PHE A 16 36.62 -4.10 31.77
N VAL A 17 37.24 -4.96 32.59
CA VAL A 17 37.32 -6.40 32.32
C VAL A 17 35.93 -7.05 32.39
N LEU A 18 35.10 -6.70 33.37
CA LEU A 18 33.71 -7.18 33.44
C LEU A 18 32.87 -6.70 32.26
N LEU A 19 33.08 -5.46 31.80
CA LEU A 19 32.45 -4.91 30.61
C LEU A 19 32.92 -5.64 29.34
N LEU A 20 34.22 -5.93 29.23
CA LEU A 20 34.77 -6.73 28.13
C LEU A 20 34.25 -8.16 28.15
N ILE A 21 34.10 -8.80 29.31
CA ILE A 21 33.51 -10.14 29.45
C ILE A 21 32.02 -10.12 29.08
N ALA A 22 31.27 -9.11 29.53
CA ALA A 22 29.86 -8.94 29.18
C ALA A 22 29.67 -8.64 27.68
N MET A 23 30.61 -7.91 27.06
CA MET A 23 30.63 -7.66 25.62
C MET A 23 31.27 -8.82 24.83
N PHE A 24 31.99 -9.73 25.47
CA PHE A 24 32.71 -10.81 24.78
C PHE A 24 31.73 -11.73 24.06
N ASP A 25 30.59 -12.09 24.67
CA ASP A 25 29.58 -12.89 23.98
C ASP A 25 28.89 -12.11 22.83
N GLN A 26 28.75 -10.79 22.95
CA GLN A 26 28.24 -9.92 21.88
C GLN A 26 29.25 -9.75 20.72
N ILE A 27 30.55 -9.91 20.96
CA ILE A 27 31.63 -9.77 19.98
C ILE A 27 32.06 -11.12 19.39
N LYS A 28 32.04 -12.18 20.19
CA LYS A 28 32.45 -13.56 19.84
C LYS A 28 31.58 -14.12 18.74
N THR A 29 30.27 -13.88 18.77
CA THR A 29 29.33 -14.38 17.75
C THR A 29 29.57 -13.70 16.39
N PRO A 30 29.67 -12.36 16.27
CA PRO A 30 30.12 -11.69 15.06
C PRO A 30 31.52 -12.10 14.59
N LEU A 31 32.49 -12.25 15.50
CA LEU A 31 33.86 -12.67 15.13
C LEU A 31 33.92 -14.13 14.66
N LYS A 32 33.17 -15.05 15.27
CA LYS A 32 33.03 -16.42 14.76
C LYS A 32 32.34 -16.45 13.42
N PHE A 33 31.30 -15.64 13.23
CA PHE A 33 30.64 -15.46 11.94
C PHE A 33 31.62 -14.89 10.89
N ILE A 34 32.38 -13.86 11.23
CA ILE A 34 33.40 -13.25 10.38
C ILE A 34 34.49 -14.27 10.04
N TYR A 35 34.99 -15.01 11.02
CA TYR A 35 36.01 -16.02 10.78
C TYR A 35 35.48 -17.15 9.91
N SER A 36 34.29 -17.66 10.21
CA SER A 36 33.69 -18.80 9.50
C SER A 36 33.22 -18.45 8.09
N CYS A 37 32.76 -17.22 7.85
CA CYS A 37 32.32 -16.75 6.53
C CYS A 37 33.42 -16.04 5.73
N PHE A 38 34.44 -15.44 6.37
CA PHE A 38 35.39 -14.53 5.71
C PHE A 38 36.87 -14.90 5.84
N LEU A 39 37.28 -15.83 6.72
CA LEU A 39 38.70 -16.16 6.95
C LEU A 39 39.03 -17.66 6.94
N LYS A 40 38.06 -18.54 7.18
CA LYS A 40 38.29 -19.98 7.30
C LYS A 40 38.50 -20.61 5.91
N PRO A 41 39.62 -21.29 5.66
CA PRO A 41 39.80 -22.07 4.44
C PRO A 41 38.75 -23.19 4.39
N LEU A 42 38.10 -23.41 3.24
CA LEU A 42 37.22 -24.56 3.03
C LEU A 42 38.00 -25.83 3.43
N SER A 43 37.48 -26.54 4.43
CA SER A 43 38.11 -27.70 5.04
C SER A 43 38.47 -28.76 4.00
N LYS A 44 39.69 -29.30 4.07
CA LYS A 44 40.18 -30.41 3.23
C LYS A 44 39.53 -31.77 3.54
N ASN A 45 38.56 -31.84 4.47
CA ASN A 45 38.04 -33.10 5.01
C ASN A 45 36.54 -33.33 4.70
N GLY A 46 36.17 -33.26 3.42
CA GLY A 46 34.87 -33.67 2.90
C GLY A 46 34.94 -33.89 1.38
N ASP A 47 34.03 -34.67 0.82
CA ASP A 47 33.93 -34.81 -0.64
C ASP A 47 33.31 -33.54 -1.25
N VAL A 48 34.16 -32.52 -1.44
CA VAL A 48 33.79 -31.21 -2.01
C VAL A 48 33.39 -31.32 -3.49
N SER A 49 33.48 -32.51 -4.11
CA SER A 49 33.09 -32.73 -5.50
C SER A 49 31.56 -32.79 -5.68
N THR A 50 30.80 -33.06 -4.61
CA THR A 50 29.33 -33.12 -4.66
C THR A 50 28.69 -31.87 -4.04
N PRO A 51 27.52 -31.41 -4.54
CA PRO A 51 26.79 -30.29 -3.94
C PRO A 51 26.50 -30.49 -2.45
N GLN A 52 26.17 -31.72 -2.05
CA GLN A 52 25.90 -32.07 -0.65
C GLN A 52 27.16 -31.96 0.22
N GLY A 53 28.30 -32.47 -0.25
CA GLY A 53 29.56 -32.39 0.49
C GLY A 53 30.06 -30.95 0.66
N ARG A 54 29.84 -30.08 -0.34
CA ARG A 54 30.11 -28.63 -0.22
C ARG A 54 29.25 -27.97 0.85
N LEU A 55 27.94 -28.26 0.84
CA LEU A 55 26.98 -27.66 1.77
C LEU A 55 27.24 -28.11 3.22
N GLU A 56 27.52 -29.41 3.42
CA GLU A 56 27.89 -29.97 4.72
C GLU A 56 29.21 -29.38 5.23
N ALA A 57 30.24 -29.27 4.39
CA ALA A 57 31.51 -28.65 4.78
C ALA A 57 31.34 -27.17 5.21
N PHE A 58 30.38 -26.46 4.63
CA PHE A 58 30.06 -25.08 4.96
C PHE A 58 29.29 -24.95 6.29
N TYR A 59 28.27 -25.76 6.52
CA TYR A 59 27.34 -25.60 7.66
C TYR A 59 27.65 -26.43 8.89
N LYS A 60 28.37 -27.55 8.78
CA LYS A 60 28.56 -28.50 9.89
C LYS A 60 29.03 -27.83 11.18
N ASP A 61 30.04 -26.96 11.10
CA ASP A 61 30.62 -26.29 12.27
C ASP A 61 29.78 -25.09 12.77
N GLN A 62 28.72 -24.73 12.04
CA GLN A 62 27.83 -23.61 12.34
C GLN A 62 26.41 -24.06 12.72
N ALA A 63 26.06 -25.33 12.54
CA ALA A 63 24.68 -25.83 12.62
C ALA A 63 24.00 -25.49 13.96
N GLU A 64 24.72 -25.60 15.08
CA GLU A 64 24.18 -25.33 16.43
C GLU A 64 24.00 -23.84 16.73
N ILE A 65 24.76 -22.95 16.08
CA ILE A 65 24.70 -21.49 16.26
C ILE A 65 24.08 -20.77 15.05
N PHE A 66 23.49 -21.55 14.14
CA PHE A 66 23.07 -21.08 12.83
C PHE A 66 22.02 -19.97 12.94
N ASP A 67 21.01 -20.16 13.80
CA ASP A 67 19.91 -19.21 13.93
C ASP A 67 20.33 -17.91 14.61
N ASP A 68 21.16 -17.99 15.65
CA ASP A 68 21.68 -16.83 16.39
C ASP A 68 22.52 -15.93 15.49
N THR A 69 23.33 -16.53 14.61
CA THR A 69 24.21 -15.79 13.69
C THR A 69 23.49 -15.29 12.43
N ARG A 70 22.47 -16.00 11.94
CA ARG A 70 21.80 -15.69 10.66
C ARG A 70 20.54 -14.85 10.80
N SER A 71 19.92 -14.76 11.98
CA SER A 71 18.71 -13.93 12.22
C SER A 71 18.87 -12.48 11.73
N ALA A 72 20.03 -11.88 11.98
CA ALA A 72 20.33 -10.51 11.57
C ALA A 72 20.71 -10.39 10.08
N LEU A 73 21.15 -11.48 9.43
CA LEU A 73 21.49 -11.53 8.01
C LEU A 73 20.25 -11.76 7.12
N LEU A 74 19.35 -12.65 7.55
CA LEU A 74 18.24 -13.17 6.75
C LEU A 74 16.95 -12.38 7.02
N ARG A 75 17.01 -11.05 6.82
CA ARG A 75 15.94 -10.09 7.17
C ARG A 75 14.60 -10.33 6.46
N GLY A 76 14.62 -11.01 5.31
CA GLY A 76 13.44 -11.32 4.51
C GLY A 76 12.54 -12.40 5.12
N ARG A 77 13.07 -13.34 5.91
CA ARG A 77 12.33 -14.57 6.30
C ARG A 77 11.01 -14.27 7.01
N HIS A 78 11.04 -13.44 8.06
CA HIS A 78 9.82 -13.06 8.79
C HIS A 78 8.79 -12.39 7.86
N THR A 79 9.24 -11.48 7.00
CA THR A 79 8.34 -10.76 6.09
C THR A 79 7.75 -11.72 5.05
N GLY A 80 8.56 -12.65 4.52
CA GLY A 80 8.12 -13.67 3.58
C GLY A 80 7.09 -14.62 4.17
N LEU A 81 7.36 -15.18 5.35
CA LEU A 81 6.44 -16.08 6.04
C LEU A 81 5.12 -15.39 6.38
N ALA A 82 5.18 -14.15 6.88
CA ALA A 82 3.99 -13.37 7.20
C ALA A 82 3.14 -13.06 5.95
N LEU A 83 3.78 -12.69 4.82
CA LEU A 83 3.09 -12.48 3.54
C LEU A 83 2.46 -13.76 2.99
N VAL A 84 3.18 -14.89 3.04
CA VAL A 84 2.66 -16.19 2.62
C VAL A 84 1.47 -16.60 3.49
N ALA A 85 1.58 -16.46 4.81
CA ALA A 85 0.49 -16.75 5.74
C ALA A 85 -0.73 -15.86 5.53
N ALA A 86 -0.54 -14.56 5.28
CA ALA A 86 -1.62 -13.63 4.97
C ALA A 86 -2.33 -14.03 3.67
N GLN A 87 -1.57 -14.38 2.63
CA GLN A 87 -2.12 -14.84 1.35
C GLN A 87 -2.84 -16.18 1.48
N LEU A 88 -2.31 -17.12 2.27
CA LEU A 88 -2.91 -18.42 2.55
C LEU A 88 -4.25 -18.26 3.26
N LYS A 89 -4.32 -17.42 4.31
CA LYS A 89 -5.57 -17.12 5.01
C LYS A 89 -6.63 -16.59 4.05
N GLU A 90 -6.25 -15.70 3.14
CA GLU A 90 -7.18 -15.15 2.16
C GLU A 90 -7.66 -16.22 1.17
N GLN A 91 -6.77 -17.08 0.69
CA GLN A 91 -7.16 -18.16 -0.22
C GLN A 91 -8.06 -19.20 0.43
N LEU A 92 -7.82 -19.56 1.69
CA LEU A 92 -8.70 -20.47 2.42
C LEU A 92 -10.11 -19.88 2.58
N LYS A 93 -10.22 -18.57 2.84
CA LYS A 93 -11.52 -17.86 2.86
C LYS A 93 -12.21 -17.89 1.50
N VAL A 94 -11.47 -17.64 0.41
CA VAL A 94 -12.04 -17.55 -0.95
C VAL A 94 -12.41 -18.92 -1.53
N SER A 95 -11.60 -19.93 -1.28
CA SER A 95 -11.83 -21.30 -1.79
C SER A 95 -12.97 -22.01 -1.07
N GLY A 96 -13.30 -21.61 0.17
CA GLY A 96 -14.35 -22.24 0.97
C GLY A 96 -14.07 -23.72 1.25
N THR A 97 -12.82 -24.14 1.14
CA THR A 97 -12.41 -25.53 1.41
C THR A 97 -12.12 -25.70 2.89
N ASP A 98 -12.68 -26.76 3.48
CA ASP A 98 -12.33 -27.20 4.83
C ASP A 98 -11.03 -28.04 4.84
N LYS A 99 -10.43 -28.29 3.66
CA LYS A 99 -9.19 -29.05 3.56
C LYS A 99 -8.03 -28.27 4.20
N ALA A 100 -7.36 -28.90 5.14
CA ALA A 100 -6.12 -28.38 5.71
C ALA A 100 -5.00 -28.31 4.65
N PRO A 101 -4.24 -27.21 4.56
CA PRO A 101 -3.21 -27.04 3.55
C PRO A 101 -2.02 -27.97 3.77
N VAL A 102 -1.32 -28.30 2.68
CA VAL A 102 -0.03 -29.01 2.69
C VAL A 102 1.09 -28.04 2.34
N TRP A 103 2.15 -28.03 3.16
CA TRP A 103 3.30 -27.13 2.99
C TRP A 103 4.61 -27.89 2.79
N VAL A 104 5.47 -27.43 1.87
CA VAL A 104 6.89 -27.80 1.81
C VAL A 104 7.80 -26.57 1.89
N ASP A 105 8.83 -26.62 2.75
CA ASP A 105 9.91 -25.64 2.85
C ASP A 105 11.20 -26.21 2.23
N LEU A 106 11.63 -25.65 1.10
CA LEU A 106 12.78 -26.12 0.31
C LEU A 106 14.05 -25.36 0.71
N GLY A 107 15.05 -26.09 1.17
CA GLY A 107 16.23 -25.54 1.86
C GLY A 107 15.86 -25.03 3.25
N GLY A 108 15.07 -25.82 4.00
CA GLY A 108 14.53 -25.40 5.29
C GLY A 108 15.53 -25.36 6.46
N GLY A 109 16.76 -25.85 6.24
CA GLY A 109 17.86 -25.79 7.19
C GLY A 109 17.51 -26.39 8.56
N THR A 110 17.69 -25.60 9.62
CA THR A 110 17.42 -25.99 11.02
C THR A 110 15.93 -26.10 11.37
N GLY A 111 15.03 -25.87 10.43
CA GLY A 111 13.58 -25.88 10.69
C GLY A 111 13.03 -24.57 11.26
N TRP A 112 13.85 -23.52 11.33
CA TRP A 112 13.46 -22.23 11.89
C TRP A 112 12.23 -21.61 11.21
N ASN A 113 12.11 -21.70 9.89
CA ASN A 113 10.94 -21.13 9.17
C ASN A 113 9.64 -21.80 9.60
N ILE A 114 9.65 -23.12 9.73
CA ILE A 114 8.50 -23.91 10.19
C ILE A 114 8.14 -23.52 11.62
N GLU A 115 9.14 -23.32 12.47
CA GLU A 115 8.87 -22.83 13.82
C GLU A 115 8.19 -21.46 13.82
N GLN A 116 8.74 -20.50 13.07
CA GLN A 116 8.22 -19.14 13.02
C GLN A 116 6.87 -19.03 12.34
N MET A 117 6.58 -19.88 11.34
CA MET A 117 5.29 -19.92 10.67
C MET A 117 4.16 -20.13 11.68
N ASN A 118 4.38 -20.88 12.76
CA ASN A 118 3.37 -21.10 13.80
C ASN A 118 2.77 -19.80 14.39
N SER A 119 3.56 -18.71 14.43
CA SER A 119 3.10 -17.39 14.90
C SER A 119 2.17 -16.68 13.90
N TYR A 120 2.30 -16.99 12.60
CA TYR A 120 1.51 -16.38 11.53
C TYR A 120 0.35 -17.28 11.10
N PHE A 121 0.58 -18.59 11.00
CA PHE A 121 -0.39 -19.63 10.70
C PHE A 121 -0.02 -20.91 11.48
N PRO A 122 -0.84 -21.34 12.47
CA PRO A 122 -0.51 -22.45 13.35
C PRO A 122 -0.17 -23.75 12.62
N ILE A 123 0.91 -24.43 13.04
CA ILE A 123 1.40 -25.64 12.37
C ILE A 123 0.39 -26.79 12.43
N ASN A 124 -0.39 -26.87 13.50
CA ASN A 124 -1.46 -27.86 13.66
C ASN A 124 -2.63 -27.68 12.68
N LYS A 125 -2.72 -26.55 11.98
CA LYS A 125 -3.73 -26.32 10.93
C LYS A 125 -3.28 -26.82 9.56
N PHE A 126 -2.02 -27.22 9.39
CA PHE A 126 -1.57 -27.90 8.19
C PHE A 126 -1.86 -29.40 8.29
N GLU A 127 -2.29 -30.00 7.17
CA GLU A 127 -2.44 -31.46 7.05
C GLU A 127 -1.06 -32.12 7.20
N ARG A 128 -0.07 -31.57 6.49
CA ARG A 128 1.33 -31.99 6.58
C ARG A 128 2.26 -30.85 6.24
N VAL A 129 3.43 -30.83 6.90
CA VAL A 129 4.54 -29.94 6.59
C VAL A 129 5.78 -30.77 6.29
N TYR A 130 6.46 -30.48 5.18
CA TYR A 130 7.71 -31.12 4.80
C TYR A 130 8.84 -30.10 4.84
N LEU A 131 9.94 -30.46 5.49
CA LEU A 131 11.22 -29.77 5.37
C LEU A 131 12.10 -30.58 4.44
N VAL A 132 12.61 -29.97 3.38
CA VAL A 132 13.59 -30.58 2.47
C VAL A 132 14.90 -29.79 2.59
N ASP A 133 15.99 -30.47 2.93
CA ASP A 133 17.32 -29.86 2.97
C ASP A 133 18.40 -30.87 2.57
N LEU A 134 19.44 -30.41 1.89
CA LEU A 134 20.52 -31.28 1.42
C LEU A 134 21.55 -31.58 2.54
N CYS A 135 21.64 -30.74 3.58
CA CYS A 135 22.65 -30.82 4.65
C CYS A 135 22.19 -31.72 5.81
N PRO A 136 22.81 -32.90 6.03
CA PRO A 136 22.44 -33.80 7.13
C PRO A 136 22.58 -33.17 8.52
N SER A 137 23.58 -32.30 8.73
CA SER A 137 23.77 -31.61 10.01
C SER A 137 22.61 -30.66 10.35
N LEU A 138 22.11 -29.90 9.38
CA LEU A 138 20.97 -29.00 9.59
C LEU A 138 19.66 -29.77 9.78
N CYS A 139 19.44 -30.81 8.98
CA CYS A 139 18.34 -31.75 9.15
C CYS A 139 18.25 -32.35 10.56
N ARG A 140 19.40 -32.70 11.15
CA ARG A 140 19.44 -33.28 12.51
C ARG A 140 18.89 -32.27 13.53
N VAL A 141 19.34 -31.01 13.46
CA VAL A 141 18.83 -29.92 14.29
C VAL A 141 17.34 -29.72 14.09
N ALA A 142 16.85 -29.77 12.85
CA ALA A 142 15.42 -29.65 12.55
C ALA A 142 14.58 -30.76 13.20
N ARG A 143 15.05 -32.02 13.13
CA ARG A 143 14.36 -33.15 13.79
C ARG A 143 14.29 -32.99 15.29
N GLU A 144 15.42 -32.64 15.92
CA GLU A 144 15.50 -32.39 17.36
C GLU A 144 14.55 -31.25 17.77
N ARG A 145 14.50 -30.17 16.99
CA ARG A 145 13.58 -29.04 17.18
C ARG A 145 12.12 -29.46 17.13
N PHE A 146 11.70 -30.14 16.06
CA PHE A 146 10.29 -30.51 15.91
C PHE A 146 9.84 -31.57 16.91
N GLN A 147 10.75 -32.47 17.32
CA GLN A 147 10.51 -33.39 18.42
C GLN A 147 10.30 -32.65 19.74
N ALA A 148 11.13 -31.64 20.05
CA ALA A 148 10.98 -30.82 21.25
C ALA A 148 9.68 -30.00 21.25
N LEU A 149 9.23 -29.54 20.09
CA LEU A 149 7.96 -28.81 19.91
C LEU A 149 6.73 -29.74 19.86
N GLY A 150 6.94 -31.06 19.78
CA GLY A 150 5.86 -32.06 19.77
C GLY A 150 5.04 -32.10 18.48
N TRP A 151 5.59 -31.65 17.34
CA TRP A 151 4.86 -31.63 16.06
C TRP A 151 4.97 -32.96 15.32
N SER A 152 3.86 -33.68 15.25
CA SER A 152 3.76 -34.98 14.56
C SER A 152 3.43 -34.88 13.08
N ASN A 153 2.95 -33.73 12.61
CA ASN A 153 2.60 -33.48 11.21
C ASN A 153 3.76 -32.89 10.38
N VAL A 154 4.97 -32.79 10.95
CA VAL A 154 6.17 -32.25 10.29
C VAL A 154 7.14 -33.38 9.96
N VAL A 155 7.63 -33.43 8.71
CA VAL A 155 8.54 -34.48 8.21
C VAL A 155 9.81 -33.85 7.67
N VAL A 156 10.99 -34.33 8.10
CA VAL A 156 12.30 -33.85 7.65
C VAL A 156 12.93 -34.83 6.65
N LEU A 157 13.09 -34.37 5.42
CA LEU A 157 13.68 -35.07 4.28
C LEU A 157 15.08 -34.51 4.00
N CYS A 158 16.12 -35.35 4.12
CA CYS A 158 17.51 -34.95 3.84
C CYS A 158 17.90 -35.33 2.43
N GLU A 159 17.38 -34.58 1.47
CA GLU A 159 17.38 -34.94 0.06
C GLU A 159 17.58 -33.69 -0.80
N ASP A 160 17.90 -33.89 -2.07
CA ASP A 160 17.91 -32.81 -3.06
C ASP A 160 16.48 -32.29 -3.31
N ALA A 161 16.32 -30.98 -3.53
CA ALA A 161 15.04 -30.35 -3.82
C ALA A 161 14.37 -30.86 -5.12
N LEU A 162 15.14 -31.50 -6.00
CA LEU A 162 14.63 -32.18 -7.20
C LEU A 162 14.08 -33.57 -6.90
N ASN A 163 14.31 -34.14 -5.72
CA ASN A 163 13.74 -35.44 -5.38
C ASN A 163 12.22 -35.33 -5.21
N GLY A 164 11.50 -36.32 -5.75
CA GLY A 164 10.03 -36.32 -5.83
C GLY A 164 9.34 -37.15 -4.75
N SER A 165 10.06 -37.72 -3.79
CA SER A 165 9.50 -38.61 -2.78
C SER A 165 8.99 -37.84 -1.56
N PHE A 166 7.66 -37.81 -1.37
CA PHE A 166 7.02 -37.20 -0.20
C PHE A 166 6.22 -38.25 0.59
N PRO A 167 6.69 -38.69 1.77
CA PRO A 167 6.01 -39.71 2.55
C PRO A 167 4.54 -39.36 2.84
N GLY A 168 3.62 -40.25 2.46
CA GLY A 168 2.17 -40.04 2.58
C GLY A 168 1.50 -39.37 1.39
N ILE A 169 2.23 -39.11 0.29
CA ILE A 169 1.68 -38.58 -0.96
C ILE A 169 2.21 -39.41 -2.13
N ASP A 170 1.36 -40.26 -2.71
CA ASP A 170 1.76 -41.17 -3.81
C ASP A 170 2.11 -40.44 -5.11
N ASN A 171 1.40 -39.34 -5.40
CA ASN A 171 1.71 -38.43 -6.51
C ASN A 171 1.73 -36.99 -5.99
N PRO A 172 2.91 -36.38 -5.82
CA PRO A 172 3.08 -35.06 -5.21
C PRO A 172 2.72 -33.90 -6.14
N ASP A 173 2.55 -34.15 -7.43
CA ASP A 173 2.29 -33.10 -8.41
C ASP A 173 0.93 -32.45 -8.14
N GLY A 174 0.93 -31.12 -8.03
CA GLY A 174 -0.24 -30.30 -7.73
C GLY A 174 -0.84 -30.52 -6.34
N LYS A 175 -0.09 -31.07 -5.37
CA LYS A 175 -0.59 -31.37 -4.01
C LYS A 175 -0.21 -30.35 -2.95
N PHE A 176 0.71 -29.45 -3.24
CA PHE A 176 1.21 -28.49 -2.24
C PHE A 176 0.50 -27.15 -2.36
N ASP A 177 -0.25 -26.77 -1.33
CA ASP A 177 -0.90 -25.46 -1.25
C ASP A 177 0.11 -24.34 -0.99
N VAL A 178 1.21 -24.67 -0.29
CA VAL A 178 2.28 -23.73 0.03
C VAL A 178 3.64 -24.35 -0.28
N ILE A 179 4.48 -23.59 -0.97
CA ILE A 179 5.90 -23.89 -1.14
C ILE A 179 6.68 -22.65 -0.71
N THR A 180 7.71 -22.83 0.12
CA THR A 180 8.60 -21.73 0.52
C THR A 180 10.06 -22.02 0.22
N MET A 181 10.80 -20.95 -0.08
CA MET A 181 12.25 -20.94 -0.23
C MET A 181 12.80 -19.71 0.50
N SER A 182 13.66 -19.91 1.49
CA SER A 182 14.27 -18.81 2.24
C SER A 182 15.78 -18.88 2.14
N TYR A 183 16.36 -18.05 1.27
CA TYR A 183 17.79 -17.91 1.02
C TYR A 183 18.44 -19.21 0.53
N SER A 184 17.67 -20.04 -0.19
CA SER A 184 18.08 -21.32 -0.73
C SER A 184 18.19 -21.33 -2.25
N LEU A 185 17.40 -20.53 -2.99
CA LEU A 185 17.41 -20.50 -4.45
C LEU A 185 18.75 -19.98 -5.00
N SER A 186 19.37 -19.01 -4.32
CA SER A 186 20.71 -18.51 -4.65
C SER A 186 21.83 -19.53 -4.43
N MET A 187 21.58 -20.59 -3.65
CA MET A 187 22.53 -21.69 -3.41
C MET A 187 22.32 -22.89 -4.34
N MET A 188 21.26 -22.90 -5.14
CA MET A 188 20.95 -23.99 -6.06
C MET A 188 21.60 -23.73 -7.43
N ASP A 189 22.44 -24.67 -7.86
CA ASP A 189 23.10 -24.63 -9.18
C ASP A 189 22.07 -24.81 -10.31
N SER A 190 21.24 -25.87 -10.23
CA SER A 190 20.21 -26.23 -11.21
C SER A 190 18.86 -25.53 -10.96
N TYR A 191 18.89 -24.22 -10.66
CA TYR A 191 17.69 -23.48 -10.24
C TYR A 191 16.55 -23.49 -11.28
N TYR A 192 16.84 -23.62 -12.58
CA TYR A 192 15.81 -23.78 -13.62
C TYR A 192 14.96 -25.03 -13.36
N SER A 193 15.61 -26.19 -13.20
CA SER A 193 14.94 -27.46 -12.91
C SER A 193 14.20 -27.43 -11.57
N VAL A 194 14.76 -26.75 -10.56
CA VAL A 194 14.08 -26.61 -9.26
C VAL A 194 12.80 -25.79 -9.41
N VAL A 195 12.86 -24.66 -10.11
CA VAL A 195 11.70 -23.80 -10.35
C VAL A 195 10.63 -24.52 -11.18
N ASP A 196 11.04 -25.34 -12.16
CA ASP A 196 10.12 -26.19 -12.93
C ASP A 196 9.48 -27.28 -12.07
N ARG A 197 10.24 -27.92 -11.18
CA ARG A 197 9.70 -28.90 -10.24
C ARG A 197 8.72 -28.27 -9.25
N ILE A 198 9.06 -27.10 -8.71
CA ILE A 198 8.14 -26.31 -7.87
C ILE A 198 6.86 -26.02 -8.64
N TYR A 199 6.97 -25.64 -9.92
CA TYR A 199 5.80 -25.44 -10.76
C TYR A 199 4.96 -26.71 -10.81
N GLU A 200 5.52 -27.91 -10.99
CA GLU A 200 4.76 -29.18 -10.99
C GLU A 200 4.13 -29.53 -9.63
N LEU A 201 4.81 -29.29 -8.53
CA LEU A 201 4.36 -29.64 -7.17
C LEU A 201 3.21 -28.74 -6.66
N LEU A 202 3.24 -27.46 -7.02
CA LEU A 202 2.33 -26.43 -6.48
C LEU A 202 0.87 -26.65 -6.89
N GLU A 203 -0.11 -26.53 -6.01
CA GLU A 203 -1.53 -26.69 -6.38
C GLU A 203 -1.90 -25.70 -7.52
N PRO A 204 -2.54 -26.15 -8.62
CA PRO A 204 -2.68 -25.32 -9.83
C PRO A 204 -3.58 -24.09 -9.74
N LYS A 205 -4.58 -24.07 -8.84
CA LYS A 205 -5.60 -23.02 -8.79
C LYS A 205 -5.26 -21.92 -7.79
N HIS A 206 -4.76 -22.33 -6.62
CA HIS A 206 -4.58 -21.51 -5.44
C HIS A 206 -3.21 -21.68 -4.80
N GLY A 207 -2.36 -22.62 -5.23
CA GLY A 207 -1.06 -22.81 -4.60
C GLY A 207 -0.20 -21.53 -4.58
N ILE A 208 0.43 -21.28 -3.43
CA ILE A 208 1.31 -20.13 -3.16
C ILE A 208 2.77 -20.56 -3.13
N LEU A 209 3.61 -19.83 -3.87
CA LEU A 209 5.07 -19.90 -3.78
C LEU A 209 5.59 -18.63 -3.09
N GLY A 210 6.30 -18.80 -1.96
CA GLY A 210 7.00 -17.72 -1.27
C GLY A 210 8.51 -17.86 -1.39
N VAL A 211 9.19 -16.83 -1.87
CA VAL A 211 10.65 -16.81 -2.02
C VAL A 211 11.23 -15.58 -1.34
N SER A 212 12.17 -15.76 -0.42
CA SER A 212 13.02 -14.68 0.09
C SER A 212 14.46 -14.98 -0.26
N ASP A 213 15.14 -14.10 -0.99
CA ASP A 213 16.53 -14.38 -1.36
C ASP A 213 17.36 -13.11 -1.59
N PHE A 214 18.68 -13.28 -1.61
CA PHE A 214 19.60 -12.26 -2.06
C PHE A 214 19.58 -12.12 -3.58
N TYR A 215 19.94 -10.94 -4.06
CA TYR A 215 20.03 -10.70 -5.49
C TYR A 215 21.03 -9.58 -5.81
N ALA A 216 21.45 -9.55 -7.06
CA ALA A 216 22.13 -8.43 -7.68
C ALA A 216 21.32 -8.05 -8.92
N SER A 217 20.82 -6.81 -8.97
CA SER A 217 19.91 -6.40 -10.06
C SER A 217 20.63 -6.35 -11.40
N ASN A 218 19.85 -6.49 -12.48
CA ASN A 218 20.32 -6.09 -13.81
C ASN A 218 20.53 -4.57 -13.89
N ASN A 219 21.31 -4.12 -14.89
CA ASN A 219 21.50 -2.69 -15.15
C ASN A 219 20.26 -2.01 -15.75
N ILE A 220 19.36 -2.78 -16.36
CA ILE A 220 18.18 -2.28 -17.06
C ILE A 220 16.94 -2.72 -16.29
N ILE A 221 16.04 -1.77 -16.02
CA ILE A 221 14.69 -2.05 -15.52
C ILE A 221 13.81 -2.29 -16.75
N LYS A 222 13.33 -3.53 -16.92
CA LYS A 222 12.38 -3.86 -17.98
C LYS A 222 11.02 -3.25 -17.68
N THR A 223 10.22 -2.97 -18.70
CA THR A 223 8.87 -2.37 -18.55
C THR A 223 7.90 -3.25 -17.76
N ASP A 224 8.13 -4.55 -17.72
CA ASP A 224 7.37 -5.56 -16.97
C ASP A 224 7.97 -5.87 -15.59
N THR A 225 9.00 -5.15 -15.15
CA THR A 225 9.63 -5.38 -13.85
C THR A 225 8.63 -5.19 -12.71
N HIS A 226 8.36 -6.26 -11.98
CA HIS A 226 7.51 -6.19 -10.80
C HIS A 226 8.28 -5.58 -9.63
N GLY A 227 7.66 -4.59 -8.98
CA GLY A 227 8.23 -3.94 -7.80
C GLY A 227 9.55 -3.25 -8.04
N VAL A 228 9.45 -2.04 -8.58
CA VAL A 228 10.58 -1.18 -8.96
C VAL A 228 11.24 -0.53 -7.73
N GLU A 229 10.49 -0.35 -6.65
CA GLU A 229 10.98 0.33 -5.45
C GLU A 229 12.15 -0.45 -4.85
N ASN A 230 13.31 0.21 -4.69
CA ASN A 230 14.57 -0.41 -4.27
C ASN A 230 15.00 -1.63 -5.10
N TYR A 231 14.52 -1.81 -6.34
CA TYR A 231 14.95 -2.92 -7.18
C TYR A 231 16.40 -2.75 -7.62
N GLN A 232 16.75 -1.59 -8.17
CA GLN A 232 18.07 -1.35 -8.77
C GLN A 232 19.21 -1.34 -7.73
N CYS A 233 20.29 -2.04 -8.04
CA CYS A 233 21.57 -1.97 -7.34
C CYS A 233 22.52 -1.03 -8.09
N ASN A 234 23.28 -0.21 -7.35
CA ASN A 234 24.37 0.56 -7.96
C ASN A 234 25.49 -0.40 -8.43
N TRP A 235 26.39 0.10 -9.28
CA TRP A 235 27.47 -0.71 -9.87
C TRP A 235 28.34 -1.39 -8.82
N PHE A 236 28.73 -0.65 -7.77
CA PHE A 236 29.58 -1.18 -6.71
C PHE A 236 28.89 -2.33 -5.96
N THR A 237 27.66 -2.12 -5.50
CA THR A 237 26.86 -3.13 -4.78
C THR A 237 26.67 -4.38 -5.63
N ARG A 238 26.35 -4.24 -6.92
CA ARG A 238 26.17 -5.39 -7.81
C ARG A 238 27.46 -6.19 -7.98
N THR A 239 28.57 -5.51 -8.25
CA THR A 239 29.87 -6.17 -8.49
C THR A 239 30.42 -6.79 -7.21
N PHE A 240 30.47 -6.01 -6.13
CA PHE A 240 31.02 -6.44 -4.84
C PHE A 240 30.28 -7.67 -4.31
N TRP A 241 28.95 -7.63 -4.20
CA TRP A 241 28.21 -8.76 -3.62
C TRP A 241 28.20 -9.99 -4.51
N THR A 242 28.18 -9.83 -5.84
CA THR A 242 28.25 -10.99 -6.75
C THR A 242 29.58 -11.74 -6.57
N ILE A 243 30.70 -11.01 -6.50
CA ILE A 243 32.01 -11.62 -6.26
C ILE A 243 32.08 -12.21 -4.86
N TRP A 244 31.65 -11.45 -3.85
CA TRP A 244 31.74 -11.86 -2.46
C TRP A 244 30.98 -13.16 -2.18
N PHE A 245 29.71 -13.23 -2.57
CA PHE A 245 28.90 -14.43 -2.35
C PHE A 245 29.37 -15.64 -3.16
N SER A 246 30.10 -15.42 -4.27
CA SER A 246 30.66 -16.52 -5.07
C SER A 246 31.74 -17.31 -4.34
N PHE A 247 32.42 -16.73 -3.34
CA PHE A 247 33.37 -17.45 -2.49
C PHE A 247 32.69 -18.55 -1.65
N ASP A 248 31.41 -18.37 -1.34
CA ASP A 248 30.58 -19.32 -0.59
C ASP A 248 29.66 -20.15 -1.52
N HIS A 249 29.91 -20.15 -2.84
CA HIS A 249 29.05 -20.78 -3.86
C HIS A 249 27.59 -20.29 -3.86
N VAL A 250 27.37 -19.04 -3.46
CA VAL A 250 26.07 -18.39 -3.53
C VAL A 250 26.04 -17.44 -4.71
N TYR A 251 25.07 -17.60 -5.60
CA TYR A 251 25.04 -16.90 -6.88
C TYR A 251 23.86 -15.94 -6.97
N LEU A 252 24.16 -14.63 -6.96
CA LEU A 252 23.16 -13.55 -6.88
C LEU A 252 22.56 -13.11 -8.23
N HIS A 253 22.76 -13.90 -9.30
CA HIS A 253 22.37 -13.49 -10.64
C HIS A 253 20.87 -13.21 -10.77
N SER A 254 20.51 -12.08 -11.42
CA SER A 254 19.12 -11.61 -11.56
C SER A 254 18.18 -12.63 -12.22
N SER A 255 18.71 -13.49 -13.11
CA SER A 255 17.94 -14.51 -13.83
C SER A 255 17.17 -15.47 -12.92
N ARG A 256 17.61 -15.68 -11.67
CA ARG A 256 16.89 -16.52 -10.70
C ARG A 256 15.50 -15.99 -10.44
N ARG A 257 15.40 -14.69 -10.15
CA ARG A 257 14.11 -14.02 -9.96
C ARG A 257 13.38 -13.83 -11.28
N GLU A 258 14.07 -13.47 -12.35
CA GLU A 258 13.42 -13.30 -13.67
C GLU A 258 12.75 -14.60 -14.14
N TYR A 259 13.36 -15.77 -13.88
CA TYR A 259 12.75 -17.06 -14.22
C TYR A 259 11.52 -17.38 -13.35
N LEU A 260 11.54 -17.04 -12.05
CA LEU A 260 10.34 -17.11 -11.21
C LEU A 260 9.20 -16.25 -11.78
N GLU A 261 9.47 -14.99 -12.12
CA GLU A 261 8.48 -14.07 -12.69
C GLU A 261 8.03 -14.49 -14.10
N HIS A 262 8.88 -15.20 -14.84
CA HIS A 262 8.52 -15.80 -16.11
C HIS A 262 7.55 -17.00 -15.94
N LYS A 263 7.78 -17.88 -14.96
CA LYS A 263 6.96 -19.10 -14.76
C LYS A 263 5.68 -18.84 -13.97
N PHE A 264 5.72 -17.92 -13.02
CA PHE A 264 4.65 -17.66 -12.07
C PHE A 264 4.06 -16.26 -12.24
N GLU A 265 2.82 -16.10 -11.82
CA GLU A 265 2.19 -14.81 -11.68
C GLU A 265 2.62 -14.16 -10.36
N VAL A 266 3.21 -12.97 -10.43
CA VAL A 266 3.61 -12.21 -9.24
C VAL A 266 2.38 -11.68 -8.50
N LYS A 267 2.28 -11.99 -7.21
CA LYS A 267 1.25 -11.46 -6.31
C LYS A 267 1.78 -10.30 -5.48
N LYS A 268 2.88 -10.51 -4.78
CA LYS A 268 3.51 -9.51 -3.92
C LYS A 268 5.02 -9.55 -4.12
N VAL A 269 5.64 -8.39 -4.13
CA VAL A 269 7.09 -8.28 -4.09
C VAL A 269 7.53 -7.08 -3.27
N ILE A 270 8.59 -7.26 -2.50
CA ILE A 270 9.24 -6.24 -1.68
C ILE A 270 10.75 -6.39 -1.88
N ASN A 271 11.44 -5.29 -2.20
CA ASN A 271 12.90 -5.26 -2.22
C ASN A 271 13.42 -4.54 -0.97
N GLY A 272 14.35 -5.17 -0.28
CA GLY A 272 14.95 -4.67 0.94
C GLY A 272 16.47 -4.54 0.86
N ARG A 273 17.03 -3.91 1.88
CA ARG A 273 18.47 -3.75 2.09
C ARG A 273 18.81 -4.18 3.51
N ASN A 274 19.81 -5.05 3.65
CA ASN A 274 20.33 -5.43 4.95
C ASN A 274 21.52 -4.54 5.32
N HIS A 275 21.49 -3.99 6.54
CA HIS A 275 22.42 -2.98 7.07
C HIS A 275 23.43 -3.56 8.08
N MET A 276 23.59 -4.89 8.14
CA MET A 276 24.37 -5.64 9.13
C MET A 276 25.85 -5.26 9.27
N ILE A 277 26.59 -5.14 8.15
CA ILE A 277 28.06 -5.11 8.20
C ILE A 277 28.59 -3.69 8.44
N ILE A 278 28.09 -2.71 7.66
CA ILE A 278 28.27 -1.27 7.90
C ILE A 278 27.02 -0.56 7.36
N PRO A 279 26.14 0.02 8.21
CA PRO A 279 24.81 0.50 7.80
C PRO A 279 24.79 1.48 6.61
N TYR A 280 25.88 2.21 6.38
CA TYR A 280 25.95 3.29 5.39
C TYR A 280 26.85 3.00 4.18
N LEU A 281 27.67 1.95 4.19
CA LEU A 281 28.67 1.70 3.14
C LEU A 281 28.39 0.44 2.30
N VAL A 282 27.91 -0.65 2.91
CA VAL A 282 27.69 -1.91 2.19
C VAL A 282 26.37 -2.55 2.62
N GLN A 283 25.37 -2.46 1.75
CA GLN A 283 24.01 -2.97 2.00
C GLN A 283 23.75 -4.22 1.15
N ILE A 284 23.40 -5.34 1.78
CA ILE A 284 23.10 -6.58 1.04
C ILE A 284 21.69 -6.48 0.47
N PRO A 285 21.50 -6.56 -0.87
CA PRO A 285 20.18 -6.56 -1.47
C PRO A 285 19.49 -7.90 -1.24
N TYR A 286 18.22 -7.85 -0.81
CA TYR A 286 17.36 -9.02 -0.77
C TYR A 286 15.97 -8.66 -1.29
N TYR A 287 15.22 -9.67 -1.71
CA TYR A 287 13.82 -9.54 -2.08
C TYR A 287 12.98 -10.54 -1.28
N VAL A 288 11.71 -10.20 -1.13
CA VAL A 288 10.64 -11.08 -0.68
C VAL A 288 9.60 -11.08 -1.78
N TRP A 289 9.27 -12.26 -2.28
CA TRP A 289 8.41 -12.45 -3.43
C TRP A 289 7.38 -13.53 -3.12
N VAL A 290 6.14 -13.29 -3.53
CA VAL A 290 5.03 -14.23 -3.43
C VAL A 290 4.37 -14.32 -4.79
N GLY A 291 4.15 -15.53 -5.29
CA GLY A 291 3.47 -15.77 -6.55
C GLY A 291 2.63 -17.04 -6.56
N GLN A 292 1.98 -17.27 -7.68
CA GLN A 292 1.11 -18.42 -7.93
C GLN A 292 1.28 -18.91 -9.37
N ARG A 293 0.80 -20.11 -9.70
CA ARG A 293 0.80 -20.56 -11.10
C ARG A 293 -0.01 -19.59 -11.99
N LYS A 294 0.50 -19.32 -13.20
CA LYS A 294 -0.26 -18.59 -14.22
C LYS A 294 -1.48 -19.43 -14.63
N ARG A 295 -2.67 -18.83 -14.63
CA ARG A 295 -3.88 -19.50 -15.16
C ARG A 295 -3.73 -19.67 -16.67
N SER A 296 -3.84 -20.92 -17.17
CA SER A 296 -3.71 -21.22 -18.60
C SER A 296 -4.63 -20.34 -19.47
N GLU A 297 -4.10 -19.75 -20.54
CA GLU A 297 -4.86 -18.89 -21.48
C GLU A 297 -6.03 -19.65 -22.13
N LEU A 298 -5.93 -20.97 -22.28
CA LEU A 298 -7.00 -21.84 -22.80
C LEU A 298 -8.22 -21.90 -21.87
N GLN A 299 -8.06 -21.73 -20.55
CA GLN A 299 -9.18 -21.58 -19.60
C GLN A 299 -9.72 -20.14 -19.54
N GLN A 300 -9.06 -19.18 -20.19
CA GLN A 300 -9.50 -17.78 -20.30
C GLN A 300 -10.39 -17.53 -21.53
N SER A 301 -10.41 -18.45 -22.50
CA SER A 301 -11.29 -18.41 -23.67
C SER A 301 -12.77 -18.64 -23.28
N PRO A 302 -13.71 -17.75 -23.67
CA PRO A 302 -15.15 -17.94 -23.45
C PRO A 302 -15.67 -19.26 -24.03
N ILE A 303 -15.06 -19.72 -25.13
CA ILE A 303 -15.47 -20.91 -25.89
C ILE A 303 -15.12 -22.19 -25.10
N ALA A 304 -14.02 -22.20 -24.35
CA ALA A 304 -13.61 -23.37 -23.58
C ALA A 304 -14.50 -23.59 -22.34
N GLN A 305 -14.95 -22.50 -21.70
CA GLN A 305 -15.86 -22.58 -20.54
C GLN A 305 -17.29 -22.95 -20.95
N LEU A 306 -17.76 -22.46 -22.11
CA LEU A 306 -19.05 -22.85 -22.71
C LEU A 306 -19.07 -24.31 -23.19
N LYS A 307 -17.96 -24.83 -23.72
CA LYS A 307 -17.86 -26.24 -24.15
C LYS A 307 -17.73 -27.22 -22.98
N ALA A 308 -17.06 -26.84 -21.89
CA ALA A 308 -16.91 -27.70 -20.72
C ALA A 308 -18.18 -27.84 -19.88
N SER A 309 -19.19 -26.99 -20.12
CA SER A 309 -20.45 -26.95 -19.35
C SER A 309 -21.70 -27.32 -20.18
N ALA A 310 -21.54 -27.71 -21.45
CA ALA A 310 -22.63 -28.21 -22.27
C ALA A 310 -22.72 -29.74 -22.15
N PRO A 311 -23.81 -30.31 -21.60
CA PRO A 311 -24.17 -31.68 -21.88
C PRO A 311 -24.62 -31.78 -23.33
N ASP A 312 -24.14 -32.77 -24.07
CA ASP A 312 -24.63 -33.10 -25.41
C ASP A 312 -26.12 -33.44 -25.34
N SER A 313 -27.01 -32.49 -25.67
CA SER A 313 -28.42 -32.73 -26.03
C SER A 313 -29.05 -31.48 -26.67
N PRO A 314 -29.81 -31.63 -27.77
CA PRO A 314 -30.47 -30.51 -28.42
C PRO A 314 -31.82 -30.22 -27.74
N SER A 315 -32.23 -28.95 -27.81
CA SER A 315 -33.60 -28.42 -27.79
C SER A 315 -34.15 -27.73 -26.52
N SER A 316 -34.98 -26.72 -26.83
CA SER A 316 -35.95 -25.95 -26.04
C SER A 316 -35.48 -24.67 -25.33
N VAL A 317 -35.98 -23.57 -25.88
CA VAL A 317 -36.06 -22.23 -25.32
C VAL A 317 -37.14 -22.21 -24.24
N GLY A 318 -36.80 -21.79 -23.02
CA GLY A 318 -37.77 -21.66 -21.92
C GLY A 318 -37.25 -20.78 -20.79
N SER A 319 -37.90 -19.63 -20.62
CA SER A 319 -37.75 -18.67 -19.52
C SER A 319 -37.88 -19.34 -18.14
N SER A 320 -36.99 -19.02 -17.19
CA SER A 320 -37.38 -18.88 -15.78
C SER A 320 -36.34 -18.14 -14.93
N ARG A 321 -36.89 -17.23 -14.13
CA ARG A 321 -36.25 -16.35 -13.15
C ARG A 321 -36.02 -17.12 -11.83
N THR A 322 -34.84 -16.87 -11.26
CA THR A 322 -34.55 -16.69 -9.82
C THR A 322 -34.66 -17.90 -8.89
N LEU A 323 -33.49 -18.48 -8.56
CA LEU A 323 -33.14 -19.00 -7.23
C LEU A 323 -31.67 -18.63 -6.98
N VAL A 324 -31.43 -17.56 -6.22
CA VAL A 324 -30.09 -17.07 -5.86
C VAL A 324 -29.77 -17.53 -4.44
N GLY A 325 -28.95 -18.58 -4.32
CA GLY A 325 -28.34 -19.02 -3.08
C GLY A 325 -26.83 -18.78 -3.12
N ALA A 326 -26.34 -17.93 -2.22
CA ALA A 326 -25.00 -17.71 -1.63
C ALA A 326 -23.67 -17.93 -2.41
N ASN A 327 -23.61 -18.68 -3.52
CA ASN A 327 -22.37 -18.98 -4.26
C ASN A 327 -22.20 -18.21 -5.58
N GLN A 328 -23.13 -17.35 -5.97
CA GLN A 328 -23.06 -16.61 -7.24
C GLN A 328 -22.15 -15.36 -7.18
N SER A 329 -21.98 -14.70 -6.04
CA SER A 329 -21.31 -13.39 -5.97
C SER A 329 -19.83 -13.41 -6.37
N ALA A 330 -19.10 -14.49 -6.05
CA ALA A 330 -17.70 -14.63 -6.43
C ALA A 330 -17.54 -14.85 -7.95
N SER A 331 -18.49 -15.57 -8.56
CA SER A 331 -18.52 -15.80 -10.01
C SER A 331 -18.87 -14.54 -10.80
N THR A 332 -19.78 -13.70 -10.27
CA THR A 332 -20.17 -12.43 -10.87
C THR A 332 -19.04 -11.41 -10.81
N ARG A 333 -18.33 -11.29 -9.67
CA ARG A 333 -17.16 -10.41 -9.53
C ARG A 333 -16.07 -10.78 -10.54
N ALA A 334 -15.66 -12.04 -10.60
CA ALA A 334 -14.61 -12.47 -11.51
C ALA A 334 -14.97 -12.23 -13.00
N MET A 335 -16.26 -12.32 -13.35
CA MET A 335 -16.74 -11.99 -14.68
C MET A 335 -16.68 -10.48 -14.96
N ILE A 336 -17.11 -9.64 -14.00
CA ILE A 336 -17.01 -8.17 -14.08
C ILE A 336 -15.54 -7.75 -14.18
N ASP A 337 -14.67 -8.30 -13.34
CA ASP A 337 -13.24 -8.01 -13.35
C ASP A 337 -12.64 -8.36 -14.72
N LYS A 338 -12.95 -9.54 -15.28
CA LYS A 338 -12.52 -9.89 -16.65
C LYS A 338 -13.05 -8.95 -17.72
N GLN A 339 -14.30 -8.49 -17.62
CA GLN A 339 -14.86 -7.51 -18.56
C GLN A 339 -14.13 -6.17 -18.46
N VAL A 340 -13.83 -5.72 -17.24
CA VAL A 340 -13.02 -4.53 -16.97
C VAL A 340 -11.61 -4.72 -17.54
N GLU A 341 -10.95 -5.84 -17.27
CA GLU A 341 -9.62 -6.14 -17.80
C GLU A 341 -9.57 -6.15 -19.32
N ALA A 342 -10.52 -6.83 -19.97
CA ALA A 342 -10.65 -6.89 -21.41
C ALA A 342 -10.89 -5.50 -22.01
N ARG A 343 -11.72 -4.69 -21.35
CA ARG A 343 -12.04 -3.33 -21.77
C ARG A 343 -10.83 -2.40 -21.73
N TYR A 344 -10.09 -2.42 -20.63
CA TYR A 344 -8.94 -1.52 -20.45
C TYR A 344 -7.63 -2.12 -20.99
N GLY A 345 -7.64 -3.39 -21.41
CA GLY A 345 -6.44 -4.13 -21.82
C GLY A 345 -5.42 -4.27 -20.71
N ARG A 346 -5.85 -4.25 -19.44
CA ARG A 346 -4.98 -4.21 -18.27
C ARG A 346 -5.53 -5.04 -17.15
N LYS A 347 -4.64 -5.76 -16.48
CA LYS A 347 -4.97 -6.59 -15.32
C LYS A 347 -5.50 -5.74 -14.17
N LEU A 348 -6.55 -6.20 -13.52
CA LEU A 348 -7.18 -5.58 -12.36
C LEU A 348 -6.63 -6.25 -11.09
N SER A 349 -6.21 -5.45 -10.11
CA SER A 349 -6.05 -5.94 -8.73
C SER A 349 -7.42 -6.08 -8.07
N GLN A 350 -7.56 -5.87 -6.77
CA GLN A 350 -8.88 -5.83 -6.16
C GLN A 350 -9.69 -4.59 -6.60
N TRP A 351 -9.04 -3.42 -6.72
CA TRP A 351 -9.70 -2.16 -7.11
C TRP A 351 -8.95 -1.35 -8.17
N ARG A 352 -7.68 -1.68 -8.44
CA ARG A 352 -6.80 -0.83 -9.25
C ARG A 352 -6.44 -1.50 -10.57
N LEU A 353 -6.57 -0.76 -11.67
CA LEU A 353 -6.00 -1.17 -12.94
C LEU A 353 -4.47 -1.11 -12.90
N ALA A 354 -3.82 -2.09 -13.52
CA ALA A 354 -2.36 -2.08 -13.66
C ALA A 354 -1.88 -0.78 -14.32
N TYR A 355 -0.72 -0.29 -13.89
CA TYR A 355 -0.04 0.85 -14.48
C TYR A 355 1.46 0.60 -14.45
N ASN A 356 2.22 1.32 -15.28
CA ASN A 356 3.67 1.22 -15.29
C ASN A 356 4.26 2.26 -14.31
N PRO A 357 4.79 1.87 -13.14
CA PRO A 357 5.31 2.81 -12.16
C PRO A 357 6.62 3.49 -12.59
N THR A 358 7.27 3.09 -13.69
CA THR A 358 8.53 3.68 -14.16
C THR A 358 8.36 4.91 -15.04
N LEU A 359 7.14 5.21 -15.51
CA LEU A 359 6.91 6.33 -16.42
C LEU A 359 7.20 7.68 -15.71
N PRO A 360 7.79 8.67 -16.41
CA PRO A 360 8.10 9.99 -15.85
C PRO A 360 6.90 10.69 -15.21
N CYS A 361 5.71 10.54 -15.79
CA CYS A 361 4.47 11.11 -15.27
C CYS A 361 4.12 10.61 -13.86
N HIS A 362 4.60 9.45 -13.45
CA HIS A 362 4.37 8.89 -12.11
C HIS A 362 5.58 9.06 -11.19
N THR A 363 6.81 8.93 -11.70
CA THR A 363 8.05 9.00 -10.89
C THR A 363 8.38 10.41 -10.39
N GLN A 364 7.78 11.44 -10.99
CA GLN A 364 7.87 12.82 -10.50
C GLN A 364 7.28 13.00 -9.09
N PHE A 365 6.35 12.13 -8.66
CA PHE A 365 5.71 12.20 -7.36
C PHE A 365 6.46 11.33 -6.33
N ARG A 366 6.83 11.92 -5.19
CA ARG A 366 7.50 11.19 -4.10
C ARG A 366 6.53 10.73 -3.01
N SER A 367 5.38 11.39 -2.89
CA SER A 367 4.32 11.08 -1.93
C SER A 367 2.96 11.60 -2.43
N TYR A 368 1.91 11.34 -1.67
CA TYR A 368 0.60 11.96 -1.88
C TYR A 368 0.63 13.44 -1.50
N ILE A 369 -0.21 14.23 -2.19
CA ILE A 369 -0.33 15.66 -1.93
C ILE A 369 -1.12 15.89 -0.65
N TYR A 370 -2.30 15.29 -0.57
CA TYR A 370 -3.26 15.50 0.49
C TYR A 370 -3.54 14.21 1.25
N ALA A 371 -3.53 14.29 2.59
CA ALA A 371 -3.92 13.18 3.47
C ALA A 371 -5.45 13.12 3.70
N PHE A 372 -6.14 14.22 3.40
CA PHE A 372 -7.58 14.42 3.51
C PHE A 372 -8.05 15.46 2.46
N THR A 373 -9.36 15.53 2.20
CA THR A 373 -9.94 16.34 1.11
C THR A 373 -10.44 17.70 1.62
N TRP A 374 -10.28 18.76 0.81
CA TRP A 374 -10.73 20.13 1.10
C TRP A 374 -12.02 20.49 0.35
N GLU A 375 -12.94 19.55 0.28
CA GLU A 375 -14.24 19.73 -0.36
C GLU A 375 -15.32 19.14 0.53
N ASP A 376 -16.47 19.80 0.62
CA ASP A 376 -17.58 19.32 1.45
C ASP A 376 -18.44 18.29 0.70
N PRO A 377 -18.35 16.99 1.05
CA PRO A 377 -19.13 15.96 0.38
C PRO A 377 -20.63 16.07 0.68
N ARG A 378 -21.06 16.81 1.72
CA ARG A 378 -22.49 17.02 1.99
C ARG A 378 -23.15 17.82 0.88
N ILE A 379 -22.50 18.90 0.43
CA ILE A 379 -22.98 19.71 -0.68
C ILE A 379 -22.97 18.89 -1.97
N ASP A 380 -21.93 18.09 -2.19
CA ASP A 380 -21.85 17.23 -3.37
C ASP A 380 -23.02 16.23 -3.41
N LEU A 381 -23.31 15.57 -2.29
CA LEU A 381 -24.40 14.60 -2.18
C LEU A 381 -25.78 15.25 -2.42
N GLU A 382 -26.00 16.45 -1.88
CA GLU A 382 -27.23 17.23 -2.09
C GLU A 382 -27.41 17.61 -3.56
N VAL A 383 -26.35 18.09 -4.21
CA VAL A 383 -26.42 18.59 -5.59
C VAL A 383 -26.48 17.44 -6.60
N LEU A 384 -25.63 16.43 -6.44
CA LEU A 384 -25.52 15.31 -7.37
C LEU A 384 -26.73 14.39 -7.29
N ASN A 385 -27.36 14.28 -6.10
CA ASN A 385 -28.46 13.36 -5.81
C ASN A 385 -28.17 11.95 -6.33
N ILE A 386 -27.07 11.36 -5.83
CA ILE A 386 -26.48 10.12 -6.35
C ILE A 386 -27.46 8.94 -6.20
N GLN A 387 -27.67 8.21 -7.28
CA GLN A 387 -28.51 7.03 -7.38
C GLN A 387 -27.69 5.76 -7.57
N LYS A 388 -28.31 4.60 -7.35
CA LYS A 388 -27.64 3.29 -7.45
C LYS A 388 -27.18 2.91 -8.85
N ASP A 389 -27.83 3.43 -9.89
CA ASP A 389 -27.46 3.23 -11.29
C ASP A 389 -26.42 4.23 -11.78
N ASP A 390 -25.99 5.18 -10.94
CA ASP A 390 -25.00 6.17 -11.34
C ASP A 390 -23.63 5.53 -11.60
N VAL A 391 -22.96 6.07 -12.62
CA VAL A 391 -21.56 5.79 -12.97
C VAL A 391 -20.82 7.11 -12.87
N MET A 392 -19.93 7.19 -11.89
CA MET A 392 -19.30 8.44 -11.49
C MET A 392 -17.85 8.51 -11.97
N PHE A 393 -17.43 9.69 -12.40
CA PHE A 393 -16.03 10.07 -12.56
C PHE A 393 -15.62 10.98 -11.40
N VAL A 394 -14.59 10.61 -10.64
CA VAL A 394 -14.17 11.35 -9.44
C VAL A 394 -12.66 11.42 -9.40
N ILE A 395 -12.09 12.62 -9.21
CA ILE A 395 -10.66 12.76 -8.95
C ILE A 395 -10.35 12.15 -7.58
N THR A 396 -9.35 11.24 -7.51
CA THR A 396 -9.13 10.43 -6.30
C THR A 396 -8.84 11.28 -5.06
N SER A 397 -7.92 12.25 -5.17
CA SER A 397 -7.44 13.04 -4.03
C SER A 397 -7.05 12.11 -2.85
N ALA A 398 -7.48 12.39 -1.62
CA ALA A 398 -7.26 11.50 -0.47
C ALA A 398 -8.29 10.35 -0.38
N GLY A 399 -9.26 10.29 -1.29
CA GLY A 399 -10.29 9.26 -1.36
C GLY A 399 -11.52 9.49 -0.46
N ASP A 400 -11.57 10.59 0.31
CA ASP A 400 -12.64 10.81 1.30
C ASP A 400 -14.00 11.00 0.63
N ASN A 401 -14.07 11.88 -0.37
CA ASN A 401 -15.31 12.15 -1.10
C ASN A 401 -15.84 10.90 -1.80
N ALA A 402 -14.95 10.12 -2.45
CA ALA A 402 -15.33 8.86 -3.07
C ALA A 402 -15.95 7.89 -2.03
N LEU A 403 -15.35 7.76 -0.84
CA LEU A 403 -15.89 6.93 0.23
C LEU A 403 -17.24 7.43 0.74
N GLU A 404 -17.44 8.74 0.85
CA GLU A 404 -18.74 9.35 1.20
C GLU A 404 -19.80 9.06 0.14
N TYR A 405 -19.47 9.18 -1.15
CA TYR A 405 -20.39 8.84 -2.24
C TYR A 405 -20.75 7.35 -2.25
N ALA A 406 -19.76 6.47 -2.03
CA ALA A 406 -19.99 5.03 -1.93
C ALA A 406 -20.87 4.67 -0.72
N LEU A 407 -20.69 5.35 0.41
CA LEU A 407 -21.48 5.11 1.63
C LEU A 407 -22.92 5.60 1.47
N LYS A 408 -23.11 6.83 0.99
CA LYS A 408 -24.43 7.50 1.00
C LYS A 408 -25.22 7.28 -0.29
N GLY A 409 -24.57 7.33 -1.45
CA GLY A 409 -25.20 7.18 -2.76
C GLY A 409 -25.24 5.75 -3.28
N GLN A 410 -24.30 4.91 -2.87
CA GLN A 410 -24.14 3.52 -3.36
C GLN A 410 -24.20 3.40 -4.91
N PRO A 411 -23.48 4.25 -5.66
CA PRO A 411 -23.50 4.19 -7.12
C PRO A 411 -22.96 2.85 -7.62
N SER A 412 -23.36 2.47 -8.83
CA SER A 412 -22.92 1.21 -9.45
C SER A 412 -21.42 1.18 -9.71
N ARG A 413 -20.80 2.34 -9.96
CA ARG A 413 -19.39 2.48 -10.30
C ARG A 413 -18.88 3.88 -9.96
N ILE A 414 -17.67 3.94 -9.41
CA ILE A 414 -16.91 5.17 -9.21
C ILE A 414 -15.51 4.98 -9.84
N HIS A 415 -15.24 5.72 -10.91
CA HIS A 415 -13.92 5.83 -11.51
C HIS A 415 -13.11 6.86 -10.73
N CYS A 416 -12.24 6.39 -9.83
CA CYS A 416 -11.31 7.23 -9.07
C CYS A 416 -10.04 7.46 -9.89
N VAL A 417 -9.78 8.70 -10.31
CA VAL A 417 -8.72 9.03 -11.25
C VAL A 417 -7.66 9.93 -10.62
N ASP A 418 -6.39 9.54 -10.73
CA ASP A 418 -5.27 10.38 -10.32
C ASP A 418 -4.00 10.00 -11.08
N MET A 419 -3.22 11.00 -11.48
CA MET A 419 -1.92 10.78 -12.12
C MET A 419 -0.85 10.43 -11.08
N ASN A 420 -0.99 10.91 -9.84
CA ASN A 420 -0.11 10.62 -8.73
C ASN A 420 -0.46 9.23 -8.13
N PRO A 421 0.41 8.21 -8.32
CA PRO A 421 0.13 6.87 -7.81
C PRO A 421 -0.03 6.83 -6.28
N CYS A 422 0.59 7.76 -5.55
CA CYS A 422 0.55 7.82 -4.10
C CYS A 422 -0.83 8.19 -3.55
N GLN A 423 -1.60 9.02 -4.26
CA GLN A 423 -2.99 9.32 -3.90
C GLN A 423 -3.86 8.06 -4.01
N ASN A 424 -3.72 7.34 -5.13
CA ASN A 424 -4.36 6.04 -5.29
C ASN A 424 -3.86 5.02 -4.24
N HIS A 425 -2.58 5.05 -3.83
CA HIS A 425 -2.07 4.15 -2.76
C HIS A 425 -2.73 4.44 -1.41
N LEU A 426 -3.10 5.69 -1.13
CA LEU A 426 -3.83 6.07 0.07
C LEU A 426 -5.29 5.60 0.03
N LEU A 427 -6.00 5.84 -1.06
CA LEU A 427 -7.37 5.29 -1.21
C LEU A 427 -7.36 3.76 -1.10
N GLU A 428 -6.42 3.08 -1.78
CA GLU A 428 -6.29 1.63 -1.71
C GLU A 428 -5.98 1.11 -0.28
N LEU A 429 -5.21 1.86 0.51
CA LEU A 429 -4.99 1.55 1.93
C LEU A 429 -6.27 1.68 2.76
N LYS A 430 -7.07 2.74 2.54
CA LYS A 430 -8.38 2.91 3.21
C LYS A 430 -9.34 1.77 2.83
N LEU A 431 -9.41 1.41 1.55
CA LEU A 431 -10.24 0.30 1.07
C LEU A 431 -9.82 -1.05 1.66
N ALA A 432 -8.51 -1.33 1.70
CA ALA A 432 -7.98 -2.53 2.35
C ALA A 432 -8.28 -2.53 3.86
N GLY A 433 -8.18 -1.37 4.52
CA GLY A 433 -8.53 -1.17 5.92
C GLY A 433 -9.98 -1.49 6.22
N ILE A 434 -10.92 -0.92 5.46
CA ILE A 434 -12.36 -1.18 5.59
C ILE A 434 -12.68 -2.67 5.45
N ASN A 435 -12.07 -3.34 4.49
CA ASN A 435 -12.37 -4.75 4.21
C ASN A 435 -11.75 -5.72 5.23
N ASN A 436 -10.54 -5.44 5.74
CA ASN A 436 -9.79 -6.43 6.52
C ASN A 436 -9.72 -6.13 8.02
N LEU A 437 -9.73 -4.87 8.44
CA LEU A 437 -9.53 -4.49 9.84
C LEU A 437 -10.85 -4.49 10.62
N ASN A 438 -10.75 -4.46 11.95
CA ASN A 438 -11.88 -4.04 12.78
C ASN A 438 -11.95 -2.50 12.90
N TYR A 439 -13.05 -1.99 13.45
CA TYR A 439 -13.26 -0.55 13.54
C TYR A 439 -12.22 0.16 14.42
N SER A 440 -11.77 -0.46 15.51
CA SER A 440 -10.76 0.12 16.39
C SER A 440 -9.43 0.32 15.68
N GLU A 441 -8.95 -0.68 14.94
CA GLU A 441 -7.72 -0.59 14.15
C GLU A 441 -7.84 0.46 13.05
N PHE A 442 -8.98 0.49 12.33
CA PHE A 442 -9.24 1.48 11.28
C PHE A 442 -9.28 2.91 11.86
N TRP A 443 -9.91 3.08 13.02
CA TRP A 443 -9.97 4.36 13.72
C TRP A 443 -8.60 4.81 14.24
N GLN A 444 -7.78 3.92 14.77
CA GLN A 444 -6.41 4.28 15.17
C GLN A 444 -5.65 4.85 13.96
N MET A 445 -5.67 4.13 12.83
CA MET A 445 -5.00 4.59 11.61
C MET A 445 -5.54 5.93 11.10
N PHE A 446 -6.84 6.02 10.81
CA PHE A 446 -7.39 7.16 10.07
C PHE A 446 -8.19 8.14 10.95
N GLY A 447 -8.70 7.75 12.11
CA GLY A 447 -9.26 8.68 13.09
C GLY A 447 -8.15 9.39 13.86
N GLU A 448 -7.32 8.63 14.57
CA GLU A 448 -6.23 9.17 15.40
C GLU A 448 -4.98 9.55 14.61
N GLY A 449 -4.82 9.02 13.39
CA GLY A 449 -3.62 9.23 12.60
C GLY A 449 -2.40 8.45 13.12
N ARG A 450 -2.61 7.42 13.96
CA ARG A 450 -1.55 6.74 14.72
C ARG A 450 -1.84 5.25 14.90
N HIS A 451 -0.82 4.41 14.75
CA HIS A 451 -0.95 2.98 15.02
C HIS A 451 0.39 2.40 15.47
N GLN A 452 0.44 1.82 16.67
CA GLN A 452 1.69 1.39 17.34
C GLN A 452 2.50 0.36 16.54
N ASP A 453 1.83 -0.45 15.70
CA ASP A 453 2.48 -1.47 14.88
C ASP A 453 1.86 -1.55 13.48
N PHE A 454 1.96 -0.44 12.72
CA PHE A 454 1.44 -0.39 11.36
C PHE A 454 2.12 -1.44 10.45
N ARG A 455 3.42 -1.71 10.66
CA ARG A 455 4.17 -2.69 9.88
C ARG A 455 3.51 -4.07 9.96
N ARG A 456 3.15 -4.55 11.15
CA ARG A 456 2.53 -5.85 11.32
C ARG A 456 1.18 -5.92 10.63
N ILE A 457 0.28 -4.95 10.86
CA ILE A 457 -1.05 -4.98 10.21
C ILE A 457 -0.97 -4.84 8.70
N LEU A 458 0.01 -4.07 8.19
CA LEU A 458 0.28 -3.93 6.76
C LEU A 458 0.59 -5.29 6.12
N ILE A 459 1.43 -6.10 6.76
CA ILE A 459 1.83 -7.40 6.23
C ILE A 459 0.76 -8.47 6.51
N ASP A 460 0.30 -8.58 7.75
CA ASP A 460 -0.52 -9.70 8.21
C ASP A 460 -1.98 -9.60 7.74
N GLN A 461 -2.52 -8.39 7.60
CA GLN A 461 -3.95 -8.16 7.36
C GLN A 461 -4.24 -7.42 6.05
N LEU A 462 -3.47 -6.38 5.72
CA LEU A 462 -3.75 -5.52 4.56
C LEU A 462 -3.11 -6.04 3.28
N SER A 463 -1.97 -6.74 3.37
CA SER A 463 -1.18 -7.13 2.21
C SER A 463 -1.94 -7.94 1.15
N PRO A 464 -2.90 -8.84 1.47
CA PRO A 464 -3.61 -9.61 0.44
C PRO A 464 -4.41 -8.71 -0.52
N SER A 465 -5.07 -7.68 0.02
CA SER A 465 -5.90 -6.73 -0.72
C SER A 465 -5.12 -5.66 -1.48
N LEU A 466 -3.93 -5.29 -1.01
CA LEU A 466 -3.13 -4.24 -1.63
C LEU A 466 -2.48 -4.69 -2.94
N SER A 467 -2.48 -3.86 -3.97
CA SER A 467 -1.61 -4.04 -5.13
C SER A 467 -0.14 -4.13 -4.70
N SER A 468 0.68 -4.87 -5.45
CA SER A 468 2.09 -5.02 -5.09
C SER A 468 2.83 -3.67 -5.04
N THR A 469 2.44 -2.70 -5.87
CA THR A 469 2.98 -1.32 -5.84
C THR A 469 2.58 -0.57 -4.58
N ALA A 470 1.31 -0.65 -4.15
CA ALA A 470 0.87 -0.01 -2.91
C ALA A 470 1.55 -0.63 -1.69
N LEU A 471 1.69 -1.96 -1.64
CA LEU A 471 2.40 -2.64 -0.56
C LEU A 471 3.84 -2.16 -0.43
N GLN A 472 4.57 -1.98 -1.54
CA GLN A 472 5.95 -1.47 -1.51
C GLN A 472 6.03 -0.03 -1.00
N PHE A 473 5.13 0.83 -1.49
CA PHE A 473 5.05 2.21 -1.03
C PHE A 473 4.83 2.27 0.49
N TRP A 474 3.87 1.51 1.02
CA TRP A 474 3.58 1.49 2.45
C TRP A 474 4.63 0.77 3.28
N PHE A 475 5.30 -0.24 2.73
CA PHE A 475 6.40 -0.92 3.42
C PHE A 475 7.62 -0.01 3.60
N LYS A 476 7.91 0.82 2.59
CA LYS A 476 8.92 1.88 2.66
C LYS A 476 8.51 2.95 3.68
N ASN A 477 7.25 3.38 3.63
CA ASN A 477 6.68 4.41 4.50
C ASN A 477 5.97 3.82 5.74
N ARG A 478 6.49 2.72 6.27
CA ARG A 478 5.85 1.99 7.38
C ARG A 478 5.83 2.75 8.72
N SER A 479 6.59 3.83 8.82
CA SER A 479 6.62 4.71 9.99
C SER A 479 5.61 5.85 9.92
N THR A 480 4.82 5.94 8.84
CA THR A 480 3.86 7.04 8.63
C THR A 480 2.84 7.17 9.77
N PHE A 481 2.48 6.07 10.42
CA PHE A 481 1.53 6.04 11.54
C PHE A 481 2.21 5.99 12.92
N ASP A 482 3.54 6.05 13.02
CA ASP A 482 4.24 6.01 14.31
C ASP A 482 3.93 7.29 15.11
N ASP A 483 3.98 8.44 14.44
CA ASP A 483 3.78 9.76 15.05
C ASP A 483 2.49 10.44 14.64
N CYS A 484 2.26 10.72 13.36
CA CYS A 484 1.05 11.43 12.92
C CYS A 484 0.91 11.36 11.41
N PHE A 485 0.01 10.51 10.92
CA PHE A 485 -0.31 10.35 9.51
C PHE A 485 -0.58 11.69 8.81
N TYR A 486 -1.35 12.57 9.46
CA TYR A 486 -1.73 13.87 8.91
C TYR A 486 -0.59 14.89 8.77
N GLU A 487 0.55 14.66 9.45
CA GLU A 487 1.77 15.48 9.30
C GLU A 487 2.70 14.98 8.19
N THR A 488 2.30 13.94 7.45
CA THR A 488 3.05 13.35 6.33
C THR A 488 2.46 13.75 4.97
N GLY A 489 3.11 13.33 3.87
CA GLY A 489 2.79 13.85 2.54
C GLY A 489 3.24 15.30 2.35
N TYR A 490 2.86 15.90 1.23
CA TYR A 490 3.23 17.28 0.92
C TYR A 490 2.48 18.28 1.81
N SER A 491 1.15 18.13 1.96
CA SER A 491 0.33 19.01 2.82
C SER A 491 0.67 18.93 4.30
N GLY A 492 1.28 17.82 4.76
CA GLY A 492 1.77 17.66 6.12
C GLY A 492 2.83 18.70 6.52
N LEU A 493 3.53 19.32 5.56
CA LEU A 493 4.42 20.45 5.84
C LEU A 493 3.65 21.64 6.42
N ALA A 494 2.49 21.99 5.84
CA ALA A 494 1.66 23.09 6.33
C ALA A 494 1.15 22.84 7.75
N LEU A 495 0.71 21.61 8.06
CA LEU A 495 0.25 21.23 9.40
C LEU A 495 1.39 21.29 10.44
N ARG A 496 2.59 20.84 10.08
CA ARG A 496 3.77 20.94 10.97
C ARG A 496 4.17 22.39 11.24
N LEU A 497 4.13 23.25 10.22
CA LEU A 497 4.40 24.68 10.38
C LEU A 497 3.34 25.37 11.25
N PHE A 498 2.06 25.07 11.04
CA PHE A 498 0.98 25.61 11.86
C PHE A 498 1.12 25.18 13.33
N LYS A 499 1.38 23.89 13.58
CA LYS A 499 1.70 23.37 14.93
C LYS A 499 2.87 24.10 15.57
N TRP A 500 3.95 24.29 14.83
CA TRP A 500 5.15 24.97 15.32
C TRP A 500 4.85 26.44 15.66
N LEU A 501 4.06 27.12 14.80
CA LEU A 501 3.62 28.50 15.03
C LEU A 501 2.75 28.63 16.28
N LEU A 502 1.76 27.74 16.46
CA LEU A 502 0.92 27.71 17.67
C LEU A 502 1.75 27.49 18.94
N ARG A 503 2.81 26.68 18.88
CA ARG A 503 3.71 26.44 20.01
C ARG A 503 4.51 27.69 20.36
N ILE A 504 5.15 28.33 19.38
CA ILE A 504 5.98 29.53 19.61
C ILE A 504 5.14 30.71 20.09
N LYS A 505 3.92 30.86 19.59
CA LYS A 505 3.01 31.92 20.00
C LYS A 505 2.28 31.63 21.32
N GLY A 506 2.49 30.46 21.95
CA GLY A 506 1.80 30.08 23.19
C GLY A 506 0.31 29.78 23.02
N LEU A 507 -0.16 29.54 21.80
CA LEU A 507 -1.58 29.42 21.43
C LEU A 507 -2.10 27.97 21.41
N THR A 508 -1.28 27.01 21.82
CA THR A 508 -1.67 25.59 21.77
C THR A 508 -2.95 25.31 22.58
N LYS A 509 -3.07 25.88 23.79
CA LYS A 509 -4.26 25.74 24.64
C LYS A 509 -5.48 26.44 24.04
N THR A 510 -5.30 27.64 23.49
CA THR A 510 -6.38 28.39 22.82
C THR A 510 -6.92 27.66 21.61
N ALA A 511 -6.04 27.06 20.80
CA ALA A 511 -6.45 26.24 19.66
C ALA A 511 -7.22 24.98 20.12
N GLU A 512 -6.79 24.34 21.20
CA GLU A 512 -7.51 23.21 21.81
C GLU A 512 -8.90 23.63 22.33
N GLU A 513 -9.01 24.81 22.95
CA GLU A 513 -10.28 25.38 23.41
C GLU A 513 -11.25 25.66 22.26
N ILE A 514 -10.76 26.24 21.15
CA ILE A 514 -11.53 26.40 19.90
C ILE A 514 -12.07 25.06 19.41
N SER A 515 -11.28 23.98 19.51
CA SER A 515 -11.68 22.66 19.02
C SER A 515 -12.64 21.90 19.94
N THR A 516 -12.80 22.34 21.20
CA THR A 516 -13.56 21.61 22.24
C THR A 516 -14.73 22.39 22.83
N THR A 517 -14.81 23.70 22.58
CA THR A 517 -15.92 24.54 23.02
C THR A 517 -17.27 24.06 22.46
N GLU A 518 -18.32 24.27 23.24
CA GLU A 518 -19.72 24.03 22.87
C GLU A 518 -20.45 25.31 22.44
N ASP A 519 -19.80 26.48 22.60
CA ASP A 519 -20.36 27.78 22.24
C ASP A 519 -19.63 28.35 21.02
N ILE A 520 -20.39 28.55 19.94
CA ILE A 520 -19.89 29.11 18.69
C ILE A 520 -19.40 30.55 18.86
N ARG A 521 -19.97 31.32 19.79
CA ARG A 521 -19.53 32.69 20.10
C ARG A 521 -18.16 32.69 20.73
N VAL A 522 -17.88 31.74 21.61
CA VAL A 522 -16.54 31.57 22.21
C VAL A 522 -15.54 31.17 21.12
N GLN A 523 -15.91 30.24 20.23
CA GLN A 523 -15.08 29.85 19.08
C GLN A 523 -14.68 31.05 18.21
N GLU A 524 -15.66 31.88 17.86
CA GLU A 524 -15.47 33.10 17.07
C GLU A 524 -14.61 34.14 17.81
N GLN A 525 -14.89 34.39 19.09
CA GLN A 525 -14.12 35.35 19.90
C GLN A 525 -12.66 34.95 20.05
N LEU A 526 -12.36 33.65 20.26
CA LEU A 526 -10.98 33.16 20.35
C LEU A 526 -10.24 33.27 19.01
N TRP A 527 -10.94 33.09 17.89
CA TRP A 527 -10.37 33.31 16.57
C TRP A 527 -9.99 34.76 16.34
N GLU A 528 -10.96 35.67 16.40
CA GLU A 528 -10.80 37.06 16.01
C GLU A 528 -9.86 37.81 16.96
N ASN A 529 -9.94 37.54 18.27
CA ASN A 529 -9.18 38.30 19.25
C ASN A 529 -7.80 37.73 19.56
N VAL A 530 -7.56 36.44 19.29
CA VAL A 530 -6.34 35.75 19.76
C VAL A 530 -5.60 35.02 18.63
N VAL A 531 -6.25 34.07 17.97
CA VAL A 531 -5.56 33.17 17.03
C VAL A 531 -5.21 33.86 15.72
N LYS A 532 -6.17 34.51 15.06
CA LYS A 532 -5.97 35.17 13.76
C LYS A 532 -4.93 36.29 13.83
N PRO A 533 -4.99 37.26 14.77
CA PRO A 533 -3.99 38.33 14.85
C PRO A 533 -2.56 37.81 15.06
N SER A 534 -2.42 36.66 15.72
CA SER A 534 -1.13 36.08 16.08
C SER A 534 -0.55 35.13 15.02
N THR A 535 -1.41 34.46 14.25
CA THR A 535 -1.01 33.41 13.30
C THR A 535 -1.16 33.82 11.83
N LEU A 536 -2.02 34.78 11.52
CA LEU A 536 -2.28 35.28 10.17
C LEU A 536 -2.11 36.81 10.06
N PRO A 537 -1.07 37.44 10.64
CA PRO A 537 -0.84 38.86 10.39
C PRO A 537 -0.52 39.08 8.90
N GLU A 538 -1.01 40.18 8.34
CA GLU A 538 -0.96 40.44 6.89
C GLU A 538 0.46 40.31 6.30
N TRP A 539 1.49 40.78 7.00
CA TRP A 539 2.88 40.67 6.52
C TRP A 539 3.33 39.21 6.35
N LEU A 540 2.88 38.31 7.23
CA LEU A 540 3.23 36.89 7.17
C LEU A 540 2.45 36.21 6.03
N VAL A 541 1.17 36.55 5.87
CA VAL A 541 0.34 36.06 4.76
C VAL A 541 0.95 36.47 3.41
N ARG A 542 1.31 37.76 3.26
CA ARG A 542 2.00 38.27 2.07
C ARG A 542 3.34 37.56 1.81
N TRP A 543 4.12 37.33 2.87
CA TRP A 543 5.36 36.59 2.76
C TRP A 543 5.14 35.15 2.30
N VAL A 544 4.16 34.43 2.83
CA VAL A 544 3.84 33.07 2.35
C VAL A 544 3.42 33.07 0.88
N LEU A 545 2.55 34.00 0.49
CA LEU A 545 2.05 34.14 -0.88
C LEU A 545 3.14 34.50 -1.89
N SER A 546 4.24 35.13 -1.47
CA SER A 546 5.37 35.46 -2.35
C SER A 546 6.28 34.27 -2.67
N HIS A 547 5.99 33.06 -2.18
CA HIS A 547 6.81 31.86 -2.40
C HIS A 547 6.02 30.78 -3.16
N PRO A 548 5.98 30.81 -4.51
CA PRO A 548 5.24 29.84 -5.32
C PRO A 548 5.61 28.37 -5.06
N ALA A 549 6.89 28.10 -4.78
CA ALA A 549 7.34 26.76 -4.44
C ALA A 549 6.72 26.24 -3.13
N PHE A 550 6.45 27.12 -2.16
CA PHE A 550 5.74 26.75 -0.93
C PHE A 550 4.25 26.51 -1.22
N LEU A 551 3.61 27.39 -1.99
CA LEU A 551 2.21 27.25 -2.38
C LEU A 551 1.96 25.91 -3.09
N TRP A 552 2.82 25.51 -4.02
CA TRP A 552 2.73 24.22 -4.68
C TRP A 552 3.04 23.05 -3.74
N ASN A 553 4.21 23.05 -3.08
CA ASN A 553 4.67 21.89 -2.32
C ASN A 553 3.98 21.70 -0.96
N ALA A 554 3.32 22.73 -0.41
CA ALA A 554 2.68 22.65 0.90
C ALA A 554 1.15 22.80 0.83
N LEU A 555 0.63 23.58 -0.12
CA LEU A 555 -0.81 23.86 -0.24
C LEU A 555 -1.42 23.25 -1.52
N GLY A 556 -0.60 22.83 -2.48
CA GLY A 556 -1.03 22.30 -3.78
C GLY A 556 -1.71 23.34 -4.67
N VAL A 557 -1.35 24.63 -4.54
CA VAL A 557 -1.95 25.73 -5.32
C VAL A 557 -1.07 26.03 -6.55
N PRO A 558 -1.55 25.78 -7.78
CA PRO A 558 -0.83 26.13 -9.01
C PRO A 558 -0.85 27.63 -9.32
N ILE A 559 0.04 28.05 -10.21
CA ILE A 559 0.16 29.45 -10.65
C ILE A 559 -1.13 29.94 -11.34
N ASN A 560 -1.75 29.10 -12.18
CA ASN A 560 -2.97 29.45 -12.90
C ASN A 560 -4.16 29.68 -11.95
N GLN A 561 -4.28 28.87 -10.90
CA GLN A 561 -5.27 29.08 -9.85
C GLN A 561 -5.00 30.37 -9.06
N MET A 562 -3.73 30.65 -8.73
CA MET A 562 -3.36 31.92 -8.09
C MET A 562 -3.72 33.14 -8.96
N LYS A 563 -3.56 33.02 -10.29
CA LYS A 563 -3.95 34.07 -11.22
C LYS A 563 -5.45 34.37 -11.17
N LEU A 564 -6.31 33.34 -11.10
CA LEU A 564 -7.76 33.54 -10.92
C LEU A 564 -8.10 34.34 -9.65
N ILE A 565 -7.40 34.06 -8.54
CA ILE A 565 -7.57 34.79 -7.29
C ILE A 565 -7.19 36.27 -7.46
N LEU A 566 -6.07 36.54 -8.13
CA LEU A 566 -5.55 37.90 -8.33
C LEU A 566 -6.37 38.70 -9.34
N ASP A 567 -6.94 38.05 -10.36
CA ASP A 567 -7.79 38.70 -11.36
C ASP A 567 -9.12 39.20 -10.74
N GLU A 568 -9.59 38.57 -9.67
CA GLU A 568 -10.83 38.95 -8.99
C GLU A 568 -10.64 39.80 -7.72
N GLY A 569 -9.40 40.02 -7.28
CA GLY A 569 -9.13 40.80 -6.07
C GLY A 569 -7.73 40.57 -5.49
N ASN A 570 -7.66 40.49 -4.16
CA ASN A 570 -6.40 40.35 -3.42
C ASN A 570 -6.33 38.98 -2.74
N ALA A 571 -5.22 38.26 -2.94
CA ALA A 571 -4.97 36.95 -2.34
C ALA A 571 -4.94 36.97 -0.79
N VAL A 572 -4.57 38.09 -0.16
CA VAL A 572 -4.67 38.24 1.31
C VAL A 572 -6.13 38.24 1.75
N GLN A 573 -6.97 39.05 1.07
CA GLN A 573 -8.40 39.12 1.37
C GLN A 573 -9.08 37.78 1.08
N TYR A 574 -8.66 37.07 0.03
CA TYR A 574 -9.13 35.73 -0.28
C TYR A 574 -8.95 34.77 0.92
N ILE A 575 -7.78 34.79 1.56
CA ILE A 575 -7.50 33.95 2.73
C ILE A 575 -8.37 34.32 3.93
N TYR A 576 -8.58 35.62 4.19
CA TYR A 576 -9.45 36.08 5.26
C TYR A 576 -10.91 35.70 5.00
N ASP A 577 -11.42 35.96 3.79
CA ASP A 577 -12.78 35.57 3.39
C ASP A 577 -13.00 34.05 3.48
N THR A 578 -11.95 33.26 3.19
CA THR A 578 -11.95 31.80 3.36
C THR A 578 -12.13 31.42 4.83
N LEU A 579 -11.30 31.94 5.74
CA LEU A 579 -11.19 31.43 7.11
C LEU A 579 -12.16 32.08 8.11
N ASP A 580 -12.45 33.37 7.98
CA ASP A 580 -13.26 34.11 8.96
C ASP A 580 -14.69 33.57 9.04
N SER A 581 -15.26 33.23 7.87
CA SER A 581 -16.62 32.70 7.74
C SER A 581 -16.78 31.22 8.14
N ILE A 582 -15.70 30.57 8.57
CA ILE A 582 -15.74 29.18 9.06
C ILE A 582 -16.04 29.16 10.56
N MET A 583 -15.49 30.12 11.31
CA MET A 583 -15.57 30.13 12.77
C MET A 583 -16.98 30.40 13.27
N ASN A 584 -17.80 31.09 12.49
CA ASN A 584 -19.21 31.38 12.77
C ASN A 584 -20.19 30.41 12.09
N ARG A 585 -19.71 29.47 11.25
CA ARG A 585 -20.58 28.54 10.51
C ARG A 585 -21.10 27.42 11.39
N SER A 586 -20.20 26.76 12.12
CA SER A 586 -20.52 25.57 12.94
C SER A 586 -19.33 25.22 13.85
N LEU A 587 -19.59 24.38 14.85
CA LEU A 587 -18.61 24.02 15.87
C LEU A 587 -17.56 23.03 15.35
N PHE A 588 -16.30 23.27 15.69
CA PHE A 588 -15.18 22.37 15.42
C PHE A 588 -15.36 21.03 16.14
N LYS A 589 -15.93 21.08 17.35
CA LYS A 589 -16.17 19.93 18.22
C LYS A 589 -16.92 18.79 17.55
N ASN A 590 -17.98 19.09 16.79
CA ASN A 590 -18.94 18.08 16.31
C ASN A 590 -19.39 18.21 14.84
N ASP A 591 -18.98 19.24 14.09
CA ASP A 591 -19.40 19.39 12.69
C ASP A 591 -18.28 19.80 11.72
N GLN A 592 -17.34 20.64 12.17
CA GLN A 592 -16.25 21.20 11.37
C GLN A 592 -14.98 20.36 11.41
N TYR A 593 -15.07 19.11 10.96
CA TYR A 593 -13.96 18.15 11.05
C TYR A 593 -12.73 18.54 10.22
N PHE A 594 -12.91 19.30 9.12
CA PHE A 594 -11.80 19.72 8.24
C PHE A 594 -10.79 20.58 8.99
N TYR A 595 -11.27 21.58 9.73
CA TYR A 595 -10.43 22.50 10.48
C TYR A 595 -10.07 21.96 11.86
N ASN A 596 -10.97 21.21 12.48
CA ASN A 596 -10.67 20.46 13.70
C ASN A 596 -9.46 19.52 13.48
N LEU A 597 -9.40 18.86 12.32
CA LEU A 597 -8.25 18.04 11.93
C LEU A 597 -6.96 18.86 11.86
N VAL A 598 -6.98 20.06 11.29
CA VAL A 598 -5.76 20.90 11.22
C VAL A 598 -5.27 21.30 12.62
N VAL A 599 -6.18 21.63 13.52
CA VAL A 599 -5.87 22.03 14.90
C VAL A 599 -5.31 20.84 15.71
N ASN A 600 -6.03 19.71 15.70
CA ASN A 600 -5.72 18.57 16.55
C ASN A 600 -4.76 17.56 15.91
N ARG A 601 -4.69 17.53 14.57
CA ARG A 601 -4.01 16.54 13.72
C ARG A 601 -4.54 15.12 13.92
N LYS A 602 -5.81 15.04 14.27
CA LYS A 602 -6.62 13.83 14.38
C LYS A 602 -8.10 14.22 14.28
N TYR A 603 -8.94 13.27 13.96
CA TYR A 603 -10.38 13.40 14.10
C TYR A 603 -10.83 13.08 15.52
N THR A 604 -12.02 13.56 15.88
CA THR A 604 -12.75 13.13 17.08
C THR A 604 -13.95 12.28 16.65
N ARG A 605 -14.47 11.43 17.54
CA ARG A 605 -15.64 10.59 17.22
C ARG A 605 -16.87 11.44 16.86
N GLU A 606 -16.97 12.63 17.43
CA GLU A 606 -18.05 13.59 17.21
C GLU A 606 -17.85 14.41 15.92
N SER A 607 -16.60 14.63 15.49
CA SER A 607 -16.25 15.46 14.34
C SER A 607 -15.28 14.72 13.44
N CYS A 608 -15.86 13.90 12.56
CA CYS A 608 -15.17 13.13 11.55
C CYS A 608 -16.03 12.96 10.28
N PRO A 609 -15.43 12.64 9.13
CA PRO A 609 -16.14 12.13 7.97
C PRO A 609 -17.04 10.94 8.33
N SER A 610 -18.20 10.82 7.67
CA SER A 610 -19.17 9.79 8.00
C SER A 610 -18.63 8.38 7.73
N TYR A 611 -17.73 8.21 6.75
CA TYR A 611 -17.04 6.93 6.51
C TYR A 611 -16.10 6.49 7.65
N LEU A 612 -15.68 7.41 8.54
CA LEU A 612 -14.86 7.12 9.73
C LEU A 612 -15.70 6.87 10.98
N SER A 613 -17.00 7.16 10.96
CA SER A 613 -17.91 6.75 12.03
C SER A 613 -18.03 5.22 12.09
N GLU A 614 -18.40 4.68 13.25
CA GLU A 614 -18.56 3.23 13.40
C GLU A 614 -19.64 2.69 12.46
N GLU A 615 -20.78 3.39 12.39
CA GLU A 615 -21.88 3.07 11.50
C GLU A 615 -21.44 3.10 10.02
N GLY A 616 -20.75 4.16 9.60
CA GLY A 616 -20.28 4.29 8.23
C GLY A 616 -19.25 3.22 7.85
N PHE A 617 -18.32 2.92 8.75
CA PHE A 617 -17.35 1.84 8.58
C PHE A 617 -18.03 0.48 8.42
N GLN A 618 -18.97 0.14 9.30
CA GLN A 618 -19.69 -1.13 9.23
C GLN A 618 -20.57 -1.22 7.98
N SER A 619 -21.21 -0.12 7.59
CA SER A 619 -22.02 -0.04 6.36
C SER A 619 -21.16 -0.31 5.12
N LEU A 620 -20.03 0.39 4.97
CA LEU A 620 -19.10 0.18 3.85
C LEU A 620 -18.56 -1.26 3.81
N LYS A 621 -18.26 -1.85 4.97
CA LYS A 621 -17.75 -3.21 5.08
C LYS A 621 -18.79 -4.28 4.74
N THR A 622 -20.04 -4.12 5.20
CA THR A 622 -21.10 -5.14 5.05
C THR A 622 -21.79 -5.07 3.69
N GLN A 623 -22.05 -3.87 3.18
CA GLN A 623 -22.73 -3.67 1.89
C GLN A 623 -21.79 -3.88 0.69
N LYS A 624 -20.47 -4.02 0.95
CA LYS A 624 -19.43 -4.10 -0.06
C LYS A 624 -19.46 -2.93 -1.05
N SER A 625 -19.87 -1.73 -0.61
CA SER A 625 -19.89 -0.53 -1.45
C SER A 625 -18.50 -0.15 -1.98
N THR A 626 -17.44 -0.66 -1.35
CA THR A 626 -16.06 -0.56 -1.86
C THR A 626 -15.85 -1.23 -3.23
N ASP A 627 -16.76 -2.12 -3.64
CA ASP A 627 -16.69 -2.87 -4.91
C ASP A 627 -17.03 -1.99 -6.12
N ALA A 628 -17.75 -0.88 -5.89
CA ALA A 628 -18.02 0.12 -6.90
C ALA A 628 -16.76 0.88 -7.32
N MET A 629 -15.69 0.89 -6.51
CA MET A 629 -14.47 1.64 -6.80
C MET A 629 -13.63 0.99 -7.91
N LEU A 630 -13.16 1.82 -8.85
CA LEU A 630 -12.16 1.47 -9.85
C LEU A 630 -11.10 2.58 -9.93
N LEU A 631 -9.88 2.26 -9.52
CA LEU A 631 -8.77 3.21 -9.46
C LEU A 631 -7.99 3.22 -10.78
N HIS A 632 -7.84 4.42 -11.34
CA HIS A 632 -7.06 4.71 -12.55
C HIS A 632 -5.84 5.55 -12.17
N THR A 633 -4.64 5.01 -12.39
CA THR A 633 -3.39 5.78 -12.25
C THR A 633 -2.97 6.34 -13.61
N LYS A 634 -3.60 7.44 -14.03
CA LYS A 634 -3.50 8.06 -15.36
C LYS A 634 -3.90 9.54 -15.32
N SER A 635 -3.66 10.27 -16.41
CA SER A 635 -4.27 11.60 -16.60
C SER A 635 -5.79 11.49 -16.77
N ILE A 636 -6.50 12.56 -16.44
CA ILE A 636 -7.97 12.63 -16.55
C ILE A 636 -8.42 12.42 -18.00
N ILE A 637 -7.80 13.12 -18.95
CA ILE A 637 -8.11 12.99 -20.37
C ILE A 637 -7.91 11.57 -20.92
N GLU A 638 -6.87 10.84 -20.49
CA GLU A 638 -6.66 9.45 -20.92
C GLU A 638 -7.74 8.51 -20.40
N VAL A 639 -8.23 8.75 -19.18
CA VAL A 639 -9.33 7.95 -18.62
C VAL A 639 -10.62 8.29 -19.33
N LEU A 640 -10.97 9.57 -19.47
CA LEU A 640 -12.15 10.02 -20.21
C LEU A 640 -12.17 9.44 -21.63
N GLY A 641 -11.06 9.51 -22.36
CA GLY A 641 -10.90 8.96 -23.71
C GLY A 641 -11.07 7.43 -23.80
N SER A 642 -10.93 6.70 -22.69
CA SER A 642 -11.17 5.25 -22.63
C SER A 642 -12.62 4.87 -22.27
N LEU A 643 -13.44 5.85 -21.88
CA LEU A 643 -14.86 5.67 -21.58
C LEU A 643 -15.70 5.75 -22.86
N GLN A 644 -16.81 5.04 -22.86
CA GLN A 644 -17.78 5.07 -23.96
C GLN A 644 -18.56 6.40 -23.94
N ASP A 645 -19.09 6.78 -25.09
CA ASP A 645 -19.94 7.96 -25.20
C ASP A 645 -21.19 7.79 -24.31
N GLY A 646 -21.46 8.78 -23.47
CA GLY A 646 -22.61 8.75 -22.56
C GLY A 646 -22.54 7.69 -21.45
N GLU A 647 -21.37 7.15 -21.14
CA GLU A 647 -21.23 6.18 -20.04
C GLU A 647 -21.39 6.82 -18.65
N LEU A 648 -20.88 8.03 -18.47
CA LEU A 648 -20.91 8.72 -17.20
C LEU A 648 -22.27 9.36 -16.95
N THR A 649 -22.77 9.22 -15.74
CA THR A 649 -23.97 9.93 -15.28
C THR A 649 -23.61 11.15 -14.44
N LYS A 650 -22.48 11.09 -13.73
CA LYS A 650 -21.96 12.17 -12.87
C LYS A 650 -20.44 12.31 -13.04
N ALA A 651 -19.93 13.52 -12.98
CA ALA A 651 -18.50 13.79 -12.90
C ALA A 651 -18.20 14.86 -11.84
N VAL A 652 -17.21 14.63 -10.99
CA VAL A 652 -16.70 15.57 -9.99
C VAL A 652 -15.26 15.91 -10.35
N LEU A 653 -15.07 17.12 -10.88
CA LEU A 653 -13.79 17.60 -11.40
C LEU A 653 -12.98 18.41 -10.37
N MET A 654 -13.52 18.57 -9.15
CA MET A 654 -12.92 19.38 -8.09
C MET A 654 -12.55 20.78 -8.61
N ASP A 655 -11.43 21.34 -8.17
CA ASP A 655 -10.84 22.60 -8.64
C ASP A 655 -9.83 22.45 -9.78
N HIS A 656 -9.73 21.24 -10.35
CA HIS A 656 -8.71 20.93 -11.34
C HIS A 656 -8.76 21.83 -12.56
N MET A 657 -9.95 22.30 -12.95
CA MET A 657 -10.12 23.22 -14.07
C MET A 657 -9.39 24.57 -13.87
N ASP A 658 -9.12 24.98 -12.62
CA ASP A 658 -8.32 26.18 -12.32
C ASP A 658 -6.84 26.02 -12.69
N TRP A 659 -6.38 24.79 -12.92
CA TRP A 659 -4.97 24.49 -13.14
C TRP A 659 -4.59 24.68 -14.61
N PHE A 660 -5.57 24.63 -15.51
CA PHE A 660 -5.36 24.59 -16.95
C PHE A 660 -5.24 25.96 -17.60
N ASP A 661 -4.52 25.98 -18.71
CA ASP A 661 -4.65 27.02 -19.71
C ASP A 661 -5.89 26.76 -20.60
N PRO A 662 -6.43 27.77 -21.30
CA PRO A 662 -7.68 27.65 -22.05
C PRO A 662 -7.76 26.48 -23.04
N LYS A 663 -6.65 26.15 -23.70
CA LYS A 663 -6.60 25.07 -24.67
C LYS A 663 -6.78 23.69 -24.02
N ASP A 664 -6.09 23.44 -22.92
CA ASP A 664 -6.11 22.15 -22.24
C ASP A 664 -7.47 21.93 -21.56
N ALA A 665 -8.03 22.98 -20.96
CA ALA A 665 -9.38 22.95 -20.41
C ALA A 665 -10.44 22.67 -21.49
N GLU A 666 -10.32 23.27 -22.67
CA GLU A 666 -11.24 23.02 -23.78
C GLU A 666 -11.17 21.56 -24.28
N GLU A 667 -9.97 20.99 -24.37
CA GLU A 667 -9.78 19.60 -24.76
C GLU A 667 -10.42 18.64 -23.75
N GLU A 668 -10.21 18.86 -22.46
CA GLU A 668 -10.81 18.05 -21.41
C GLU A 668 -12.34 18.20 -21.35
N ILE A 669 -12.87 19.44 -21.40
CA ILE A 669 -14.31 19.70 -21.38
C ILE A 669 -15.01 19.02 -22.57
N LYS A 670 -14.38 19.00 -23.74
CA LYS A 670 -14.91 18.29 -24.91
C LYS A 670 -15.03 16.78 -24.65
N GLU A 671 -14.02 16.18 -24.03
CA GLU A 671 -14.05 14.75 -23.65
C GLU A 671 -15.05 14.47 -22.53
N VAL A 672 -15.18 15.36 -21.54
CA VAL A 672 -16.23 15.29 -20.52
C VAL A 672 -17.61 15.35 -21.16
N SER A 673 -17.82 16.27 -22.11
CA SER A 673 -19.07 16.36 -22.88
C SER A 673 -19.37 15.05 -23.58
N ARG A 674 -18.41 14.44 -24.28
CA ARG A 674 -18.61 13.15 -24.94
C ARG A 674 -18.97 12.02 -23.95
N ALA A 675 -18.20 11.89 -22.87
CA ALA A 675 -18.32 10.77 -21.93
C ALA A 675 -19.59 10.84 -21.05
N ILE A 676 -20.16 12.02 -20.82
CA ILE A 676 -21.38 12.18 -20.00
C ILE A 676 -22.65 11.97 -20.83
N ARG A 677 -23.65 11.27 -20.28
CA ARG A 677 -24.96 11.10 -20.94
C ARG A 677 -25.78 12.40 -20.93
N SER A 678 -26.71 12.55 -21.87
CA SER A 678 -27.70 13.63 -21.79
C SER A 678 -28.48 13.54 -20.46
N GLY A 679 -28.69 14.69 -19.81
CA GLY A 679 -29.21 14.78 -18.44
C GLY A 679 -28.21 14.43 -17.33
N GLY A 680 -26.99 14.00 -17.67
CA GLY A 680 -25.90 13.79 -16.71
C GLY A 680 -25.33 15.11 -16.18
N MET A 681 -24.62 15.03 -15.05
CA MET A 681 -24.18 16.21 -14.30
C MET A 681 -22.66 16.27 -14.11
N VAL A 682 -22.07 17.45 -14.26
CA VAL A 682 -20.69 17.76 -13.86
C VAL A 682 -20.73 18.71 -12.67
N LEU A 683 -19.87 18.50 -11.67
CA LEU A 683 -19.68 19.37 -10.51
C LEU A 683 -18.21 19.77 -10.42
N TRP A 684 -17.95 21.05 -10.18
CA TRP A 684 -16.60 21.57 -9.94
C TRP A 684 -16.63 22.74 -8.96
N ARG A 685 -15.47 23.06 -8.40
CA ARG A 685 -15.23 24.23 -7.56
C ARG A 685 -14.19 25.11 -8.22
N SER A 686 -14.12 26.39 -7.85
CA SER A 686 -13.12 27.31 -8.37
C SER A 686 -12.69 28.35 -7.35
N ALA A 687 -11.42 28.72 -7.41
CA ALA A 687 -10.87 29.88 -6.73
C ALA A 687 -11.41 31.20 -7.32
N GLY A 688 -11.90 31.20 -8.56
CA GLY A 688 -12.67 32.32 -9.12
C GLY A 688 -14.14 32.25 -8.72
N ARG A 689 -14.79 33.40 -8.53
CA ARG A 689 -16.25 33.49 -8.39
C ARG A 689 -16.94 33.25 -9.73
N LYS A 690 -16.33 33.66 -10.84
CA LYS A 690 -16.85 33.48 -12.21
C LYS A 690 -15.75 32.96 -13.14
N PRO A 691 -15.39 31.67 -13.05
CA PRO A 691 -14.32 31.11 -13.87
C PRO A 691 -14.66 31.15 -15.37
N TRP A 692 -13.65 31.45 -16.19
CA TRP A 692 -13.79 31.64 -17.64
C TRP A 692 -14.23 30.37 -18.38
N TYR A 693 -13.91 29.19 -17.85
CA TYR A 693 -14.26 27.91 -18.47
C TYR A 693 -15.74 27.54 -18.32
N ASN A 694 -16.54 28.28 -17.55
CA ASN A 694 -18.00 28.13 -17.56
C ASN A 694 -18.57 28.31 -18.97
N ALA A 695 -18.07 29.29 -19.73
CA ALA A 695 -18.47 29.53 -21.11
C ALA A 695 -18.06 28.37 -22.05
N LEU A 696 -16.99 27.65 -21.72
CA LEU A 696 -16.60 26.45 -22.47
C LEU A 696 -17.56 25.30 -22.22
N PHE A 697 -17.98 25.06 -20.97
CA PHE A 697 -19.04 24.07 -20.70
C PHE A 697 -20.32 24.40 -21.48
N GLU A 698 -20.76 25.66 -21.49
CA GLU A 698 -21.92 26.08 -22.28
C GLU A 698 -21.73 25.82 -23.78
N LYS A 699 -20.56 26.17 -24.32
CA LYS A 699 -20.16 25.90 -25.71
C LYS A 699 -20.25 24.41 -26.07
N TYR A 700 -19.90 23.53 -25.14
CA TYR A 700 -19.92 22.07 -25.33
C TYR A 700 -21.21 21.39 -24.86
N GLY A 701 -22.33 22.13 -24.88
CA GLY A 701 -23.66 21.55 -24.76
C GLY A 701 -24.14 21.35 -23.32
N PHE A 702 -23.57 22.07 -22.37
CA PHE A 702 -24.06 22.06 -20.99
C PHE A 702 -24.95 23.28 -20.67
N ASP A 703 -25.82 23.11 -19.68
CA ASP A 703 -26.48 24.18 -18.94
C ASP A 703 -25.76 24.39 -17.62
N VAL A 704 -25.07 25.53 -17.46
CA VAL A 704 -24.20 25.82 -16.32
C VAL A 704 -24.93 26.65 -15.28
N GLN A 705 -24.91 26.19 -14.03
CA GLN A 705 -25.62 26.83 -12.93
C GLN A 705 -24.69 26.98 -11.72
N PRO A 706 -24.61 28.17 -11.10
CA PRO A 706 -23.91 28.32 -9.83
C PRO A 706 -24.68 27.57 -8.73
N VAL A 707 -23.96 26.76 -7.96
CA VAL A 707 -24.46 26.16 -6.71
C VAL A 707 -24.27 27.14 -5.57
N GLY A 708 -23.09 27.77 -5.51
CA GLY A 708 -22.76 28.79 -4.51
C GLY A 708 -21.65 29.69 -5.02
N ILE A 709 -21.75 30.99 -4.74
CA ILE A 709 -20.72 31.98 -5.04
C ILE A 709 -20.46 32.80 -3.78
N ARG A 710 -19.20 32.84 -3.36
CA ARG A 710 -18.77 33.60 -2.19
C ARG A 710 -18.91 35.10 -2.46
N VAL A 711 -19.54 35.80 -1.54
CA VAL A 711 -19.61 37.26 -1.54
C VAL A 711 -18.49 37.79 -0.64
N PRO A 712 -17.46 38.46 -1.19
CA PRO A 712 -16.34 38.97 -0.39
C PRO A 712 -16.80 39.86 0.77
N GLY A 713 -16.23 39.68 1.96
CA GLY A 713 -16.60 40.44 3.16
C GLY A 713 -17.99 40.17 3.75
N SER A 714 -18.78 39.24 3.19
CA SER A 714 -20.12 38.93 3.72
C SER A 714 -20.11 38.18 5.05
N GLY A 715 -18.98 37.56 5.41
CA GLY A 715 -18.89 36.65 6.55
C GLY A 715 -19.64 35.32 6.37
N VAL A 716 -20.15 35.04 5.16
CA VAL A 716 -20.91 33.82 4.83
C VAL A 716 -20.07 32.89 3.96
N SER A 717 -19.93 31.64 4.41
CA SER A 717 -19.24 30.56 3.70
C SER A 717 -20.18 29.79 2.77
N ILE A 718 -19.69 29.37 1.60
CA ILE A 718 -20.51 28.63 0.62
C ILE A 718 -20.69 27.14 0.98
N ASP A 719 -19.72 26.57 1.71
CA ASP A 719 -19.78 25.21 2.27
C ASP A 719 -18.98 25.15 3.58
N ARG A 720 -18.83 23.97 4.19
CA ARG A 720 -18.08 23.82 5.45
C ARG A 720 -16.57 24.02 5.30
N VAL A 721 -16.05 24.08 4.09
CA VAL A 721 -14.62 24.18 3.82
C VAL A 721 -14.24 25.57 3.31
N ASN A 722 -15.05 26.19 2.47
CA ASN A 722 -14.92 27.56 1.96
C ASN A 722 -13.54 27.89 1.35
N MET A 723 -12.77 26.88 0.94
CA MET A 723 -11.46 27.04 0.28
C MET A 723 -11.59 27.64 -1.12
N TYR A 724 -12.76 27.48 -1.74
CA TYR A 724 -13.07 27.94 -3.09
C TYR A 724 -14.08 29.09 -3.05
N ALA A 725 -13.95 30.03 -3.98
CA ALA A 725 -14.85 31.16 -4.09
C ALA A 725 -16.16 30.82 -4.80
N SER A 726 -16.24 29.69 -5.49
CA SER A 726 -17.49 29.22 -6.09
C SER A 726 -17.57 27.70 -6.23
N CYS A 727 -18.80 27.22 -6.36
CA CYS A 727 -19.14 25.87 -6.78
C CYS A 727 -20.19 25.95 -7.89
N TYR A 728 -19.99 25.18 -8.95
CA TYR A 728 -20.84 25.17 -10.12
C TYR A 728 -21.23 23.74 -10.48
N LYS A 729 -22.42 23.60 -11.06
CA LYS A 729 -22.87 22.38 -11.71
C LYS A 729 -23.18 22.65 -13.17
N ALA A 730 -22.99 21.64 -14.02
CA ALA A 730 -23.42 21.64 -15.41
C ALA A 730 -24.31 20.42 -15.67
N ILE A 731 -25.41 20.62 -16.39
CA ILE A 731 -26.28 19.52 -16.85
C ILE A 731 -26.12 19.39 -18.37
N LYS A 732 -25.82 18.19 -18.86
CA LYS A 732 -25.69 17.96 -20.31
C LYS A 732 -27.07 18.03 -20.98
N LYS A 733 -27.19 18.84 -22.03
CA LYS A 733 -28.44 19.05 -22.78
C LYS A 733 -28.91 17.82 -23.55
#